data_AF-A0A9E5E0Z4-F1
#
_entry.id   AF-A0A9E5E0Z4-F1
#
_cell.length_a   1.000
_cell.length_b   1.000
_cell.length_c   1.000
_cell.angle_alpha   90.00
_cell.angle_beta   90.00
_cell.angle_gamma   90.00
#
_symmetry.space_group_name_H-M   'P 1'
#
loop_
_entity.id
_entity.type
_entity.pdbx_description
1 polymer ?
#
loop_
_entity_poly.entity_id
_entity_poly.type
_entity_poly.pdbx_seq_one_letter_code
_entity_poly.pdbx_strand_id
1 'polypeptide(L)'
;MSFRGKLIGLLLLLVVVAALFYFTRPSTKSSVQPPQAAPQSKPLFTSGAKSVSSDPGEQAGFATSAILEMPRLPRRAMAARMNVPPRSTNPQTAAIERITFGTRWGREQQPEMAAFSNWAERYVRAATLEQRATMESDGVRLAGARRAAVAGLILKNPREAIAVTVPFSIRQQLPAAVQSQLERRIGGVGKISLNGLVPEEKGSVPEPVIRIAMVNGEEFRAYTYGQRAQQGTRQEISVQGIALEHSLAVLDSPVRALDFGERPAAVQKITTIAVETQPSAAIKVTPATPVNQNSGAKTVVTVTVTQKPAALTLASSRPAFNVEKVTALQYGSSIAIAATPEQVPKIAESLANIERAAGPSKPVISLAGSAVPVNPEGEYTEWPDLEWTHGEKRLLLIRIDFPDRRGQPIAGGKKVDATAALKLIREVNAFYQQNSYGKTSLALRASDVTPVFTLPKTATYYAVNELNDTLHEHAQKLAVAGGYNLGEYDRIAVIFSSLTRIRFSKITYGGLANVAANRLWFNGRFDFGAVAHELGHTYGLHHANLWRTTDQSVIGPGSSVEYGDVFDVMGDNWSATSANHFNHLFKTILGWIPKESVITATESGTYRVYRFDTAAADLTSPLALRVPRMNRGNDYWIGYRKLFAQLQESACVLWGERFNGESNLLDMTTPGYNPRDGGLLPQQPFTDNSSSISFENLGVGVDEEGREYIDIQVTMIAVPIFSAQPLANQTATAGGTIALTASVQSEGRVAYQWQKDGVDILGSSRIGGAKTATLVIRGAQATDAGRYTLKAIYEGGTVLSEEGLVEVVTNTRPGALAWLRQSGGDVDHINYGNAVAVDAAGNVFVTGDFSGQAVFGDITLTSVGETDIFLVKYDQNGAVQWARRAGGVGADAGNHVAVDIPGNVYITGWFRDSATFGNVTLTNTGEYTIFVARYDASGNLRWAVRPDRSQYSYGSAVAVDSVGNVLVAGTYEGAMRFNQTDLRAVGKTDAFLAKLDSNGRATWALTAGGGGEDFAAGVALDASGNPHLAGSFSGNAWFARNYISSLGESDIFVAKFDKSGVLQWARSGGGRGSDFCGAVAVDRTGAVVVAGDFERTAAIGGQLLTSLGGADIFVARYTADGQPSWAQRAGGTEMDSAYSLVVDAAGNIHVGGQFQGKAGFGDAAMLMSFGESDIFVAKYASTGALSWVKKFGGAGYDTSGGLALDSSGAVHVTGGFAGDGIFDSTTLSTMGLLEFFLVKIGAK
;
A
#
# COMPACT_ATOMS: atom_id res chain seq x y z
N MET A 1 22.37 -52.76 -13.30
CA MET A 1 22.71 -52.55 -11.87
C MET A 1 22.58 -51.06 -11.59
N SER A 2 21.59 -50.68 -10.80
CA SER A 2 21.23 -49.31 -10.37
C SER A 2 20.31 -49.45 -9.14
N PHE A 3 19.88 -48.35 -8.53
CA PHE A 3 19.00 -48.31 -7.33
C PHE A 3 19.54 -49.04 -6.08
N ARG A 4 20.48 -48.40 -5.34
CA ARG A 4 20.55 -48.50 -3.87
C ARG A 4 20.99 -47.21 -3.16
N GLY A 5 21.87 -46.39 -3.76
CA GLY A 5 22.42 -45.18 -3.12
C GLY A 5 21.51 -43.95 -3.01
N LYS A 6 20.24 -43.98 -3.46
CA LYS A 6 19.31 -42.84 -3.42
C LYS A 6 18.03 -43.07 -2.62
N LEU A 7 17.97 -44.14 -1.80
CA LEU A 7 16.75 -44.53 -1.07
C LEU A 7 16.83 -44.35 0.45
N ILE A 8 17.95 -43.85 0.99
CA ILE A 8 18.15 -43.65 2.44
C ILE A 8 17.80 -42.21 2.85
N GLY A 9 18.27 -41.20 2.12
CA GLY A 9 17.91 -39.79 2.39
C GLY A 9 16.40 -39.51 2.27
N LEU A 10 15.68 -40.26 1.43
CA LEU A 10 14.22 -40.13 1.30
C LEU A 10 13.43 -40.80 2.46
N LEU A 11 14.11 -41.56 3.33
CA LEU A 11 13.47 -42.23 4.47
C LEU A 11 13.46 -41.34 5.73
N LEU A 12 14.48 -40.50 5.93
CA LEU A 12 14.56 -39.55 7.05
C LEU A 12 13.49 -38.44 6.95
N LEU A 13 13.21 -37.99 5.72
CA LEU A 13 12.11 -37.03 5.42
C LEU A 13 10.73 -37.56 5.86
N LEU A 14 10.58 -38.87 6.07
CA LEU A 14 9.35 -39.54 6.48
C LEU A 14 9.29 -39.90 7.97
N VAL A 15 10.30 -39.55 8.78
CA VAL A 15 10.30 -39.80 10.24
C VAL A 15 10.09 -38.52 11.04
N VAL A 16 10.61 -37.37 10.56
CA VAL A 16 10.41 -36.07 11.24
C VAL A 16 9.05 -35.43 10.91
N VAL A 17 8.46 -35.76 9.75
CA VAL A 17 7.19 -35.15 9.27
C VAL A 17 5.96 -36.04 9.53
N ALA A 18 6.14 -37.34 9.84
CA ALA A 18 5.03 -38.30 9.95
C ALA A 18 4.53 -38.56 11.39
N ALA A 19 4.87 -37.69 12.36
CA ALA A 19 4.38 -37.79 13.73
C ALA A 19 2.93 -37.25 13.92
N LEU A 20 2.31 -36.73 12.85
CA LEU A 20 0.88 -36.41 12.81
C LEU A 20 0.12 -37.36 11.86
N PHE A 21 -1.11 -37.70 12.26
CA PHE A 21 -2.22 -38.32 11.48
C PHE A 21 -2.40 -39.87 11.35
N TYR A 22 -3.41 -40.36 12.09
CA TYR A 22 -4.48 -41.33 11.73
C TYR A 22 -4.45 -42.85 12.09
N PHE A 23 -4.99 -43.17 13.29
CA PHE A 23 -6.02 -44.20 13.62
C PHE A 23 -5.84 -45.74 13.36
N THR A 24 -6.10 -46.56 14.40
CA THR A 24 -7.31 -47.43 14.51
C THR A 24 -7.49 -48.12 15.91
N ARG A 25 -8.58 -48.87 16.12
CA ARG A 25 -9.13 -49.43 17.41
C ARG A 25 -9.40 -50.97 17.27
N PRO A 26 -9.88 -51.75 18.29
CA PRO A 26 -9.87 -51.63 19.78
C PRO A 26 -9.58 -52.98 20.54
N SER A 27 -9.43 -52.96 21.90
CA SER A 27 -9.93 -53.97 22.90
C SER A 27 -9.18 -53.83 24.27
N THR A 28 -9.62 -54.30 25.46
CA THR A 28 -10.95 -54.57 26.08
C THR A 28 -10.80 -54.67 27.61
N LYS A 29 -11.83 -54.25 28.40
CA LYS A 29 -12.11 -54.65 29.83
C LYS A 29 -11.10 -54.19 30.91
N SER A 30 -11.42 -54.05 32.20
CA SER A 30 -12.72 -53.92 32.93
C SER A 30 -12.53 -53.58 34.43
N SER A 31 -13.39 -52.74 35.02
CA SER A 31 -13.79 -52.69 36.47
C SER A 31 -12.68 -52.47 37.54
N VAL A 32 -12.87 -51.88 38.73
CA VAL A 32 -13.97 -51.89 39.73
C VAL A 32 -14.00 -50.54 40.53
N GLN A 33 -15.12 -50.25 41.22
CA GLN A 33 -15.40 -49.12 42.15
C GLN A 33 -15.72 -49.67 43.56
N PRO A 34 -16.01 -48.89 44.63
CA PRO A 34 -15.69 -47.50 45.05
C PRO A 34 -15.11 -47.57 46.52
N PRO A 35 -15.53 -46.87 47.62
CA PRO A 35 -16.17 -45.54 47.82
C PRO A 35 -15.61 -44.65 48.98
N GLN A 36 -16.09 -43.39 49.04
CA GLN A 36 -16.42 -42.58 50.25
C GLN A 36 -15.28 -42.11 51.21
N ALA A 37 -15.38 -40.99 51.97
CA ALA A 37 -16.38 -39.90 52.06
C ALA A 37 -15.73 -38.56 52.52
N ALA A 38 -16.53 -37.47 52.55
CA ALA A 38 -16.21 -36.13 53.09
C ALA A 38 -17.01 -35.90 54.42
N PRO A 39 -17.29 -34.67 54.98
CA PRO A 39 -16.88 -33.29 54.63
C PRO A 39 -16.58 -32.27 55.80
N GLN A 40 -15.89 -31.17 55.46
CA GLN A 40 -16.09 -29.74 55.87
C GLN A 40 -16.15 -29.19 57.34
N SER A 41 -15.60 -27.95 57.48
CA SER A 41 -16.10 -26.74 58.21
C SER A 41 -15.52 -26.26 59.58
N LYS A 42 -14.71 -25.16 59.54
CA LYS A 42 -14.92 -23.74 60.02
C LYS A 42 -15.74 -23.42 61.32
N PRO A 43 -15.67 -22.19 61.93
CA PRO A 43 -14.69 -21.05 61.88
C PRO A 43 -14.45 -20.29 63.26
N LEU A 44 -13.95 -19.02 63.21
CA LEU A 44 -13.96 -17.90 64.23
C LEU A 44 -12.73 -17.77 65.20
N PHE A 45 -12.34 -16.62 65.84
CA PHE A 45 -12.96 -15.28 66.07
C PHE A 45 -11.91 -14.14 66.44
N THR A 46 -12.07 -12.87 65.98
CA THR A 46 -11.67 -11.53 66.62
C THR A 46 -10.20 -11.18 67.05
N SER A 47 -9.73 -9.93 67.35
CA SER A 47 -10.23 -8.50 67.28
C SER A 47 -9.16 -7.39 67.54
N GLY A 48 -9.25 -6.21 66.88
CA GLY A 48 -8.93 -4.81 67.35
C GLY A 48 -7.46 -4.35 67.60
N ALA A 49 -7.11 -3.05 67.83
CA ALA A 49 -7.71 -1.73 67.50
C ALA A 49 -6.81 -0.49 67.90
N LYS A 50 -6.85 0.65 67.15
CA LYS A 50 -6.47 2.08 67.50
C LYS A 50 -4.98 2.44 67.85
N SER A 51 -4.50 3.71 67.93
CA SER A 51 -4.62 4.98 67.12
C SER A 51 -3.85 6.21 67.74
N VAL A 52 -3.50 7.26 66.97
CA VAL A 52 -3.15 8.70 67.33
C VAL A 52 -1.64 9.17 67.28
N SER A 53 -1.42 10.49 67.22
CA SER A 53 -0.39 11.34 66.53
C SER A 53 0.53 12.25 67.39
N SER A 54 1.58 12.89 66.79
CA SER A 54 2.18 14.20 67.21
C SER A 54 3.11 14.87 66.16
N ASP A 55 3.42 16.18 66.29
CA ASP A 55 4.17 17.13 65.39
C ASP A 55 4.67 18.36 66.25
N PRO A 56 5.30 19.51 65.81
CA PRO A 56 5.81 20.02 64.49
C PRO A 56 7.20 20.78 64.51
N GLY A 57 7.57 21.50 63.42
CA GLY A 57 8.59 22.60 63.34
C GLY A 57 9.67 22.44 62.24
N GLU A 58 9.95 23.32 61.25
CA GLU A 58 10.26 24.79 61.17
C GLU A 58 11.69 25.17 61.63
N GLN A 59 12.49 26.10 61.04
CA GLN A 59 12.47 27.07 59.89
C GLN A 59 13.96 27.46 59.56
N ALA A 60 14.46 28.31 58.61
CA ALA A 60 14.04 29.08 57.41
C ALA A 60 15.33 29.60 56.66
N GLY A 61 15.26 30.26 55.47
CA GLY A 61 16.45 30.93 54.86
C GLY A 61 16.37 31.55 53.43
N PHE A 62 15.95 32.83 53.31
CA PHE A 62 16.28 33.97 52.39
C PHE A 62 17.18 33.80 51.11
N ALA A 63 17.13 34.61 50.00
CA ALA A 63 16.33 35.77 49.50
C ALA A 63 16.88 36.27 48.09
N THR A 64 16.39 37.22 47.27
CA THR A 64 15.06 37.83 46.88
C THR A 64 15.20 38.79 45.64
N SER A 65 14.29 38.73 44.64
CA SER A 65 13.80 39.86 43.78
C SER A 65 14.77 40.56 42.77
N ALA A 66 14.40 41.48 41.85
CA ALA A 66 13.14 42.18 41.41
C ALA A 66 13.11 42.27 39.83
N ILE A 67 12.45 43.13 39.00
CA ILE A 67 11.65 44.41 38.98
C ILE A 67 10.66 44.28 37.76
N LEU A 68 9.35 44.62 37.78
CA LEU A 68 8.62 45.89 37.42
C LEU A 68 8.99 46.57 36.06
N GLU A 69 8.12 47.30 35.31
CA GLU A 69 7.07 48.30 35.67
C GLU A 69 5.77 48.30 34.81
N MET A 70 4.80 49.20 35.15
CA MET A 70 3.59 49.59 34.38
C MET A 70 3.25 51.10 34.53
N PRO A 71 2.76 51.77 33.46
CA PRO A 71 1.83 52.92 33.59
C PRO A 71 0.69 52.96 32.53
N ARG A 72 -0.40 53.77 32.60
CA ARG A 72 -1.34 54.20 33.68
C ARG A 72 -2.47 55.11 33.09
N LEU A 73 -3.73 54.65 33.03
CA LEU A 73 -5.00 55.46 33.10
C LEU A 73 -5.32 56.49 31.94
N PRO A 74 -6.45 57.27 31.93
CA PRO A 74 -7.85 56.81 31.82
C PRO A 74 -8.88 57.67 30.96
N ARG A 75 -10.10 57.12 30.73
CA ARG A 75 -11.47 57.77 30.64
C ARG A 75 -11.94 58.68 29.46
N ARG A 76 -13.10 58.27 28.86
CA ARG A 76 -14.34 59.04 28.48
C ARG A 76 -14.27 60.11 27.34
N ALA A 77 -15.36 60.50 26.64
CA ALA A 77 -16.78 60.06 26.55
C ALA A 77 -17.50 60.62 25.26
N MET A 78 -18.73 60.12 24.97
CA MET A 78 -19.96 60.76 24.40
C MET A 78 -19.85 61.85 23.29
N ALA A 79 -20.72 61.95 22.26
CA ALA A 79 -21.92 61.22 21.78
C ALA A 79 -22.02 61.45 20.23
N ALA A 80 -23.08 61.26 19.42
CA ALA A 80 -24.53 60.96 19.54
C ALA A 80 -24.96 60.23 18.21
N ARG A 81 -26.21 60.00 17.76
CA ARG A 81 -27.60 60.43 18.07
C ARG A 81 -28.56 59.21 18.05
N MET A 82 -29.89 59.43 18.05
CA MET A 82 -30.96 58.42 18.08
C MET A 82 -31.58 58.13 16.69
N ASN A 83 -31.94 56.87 16.42
CA ASN A 83 -33.36 56.49 16.25
C ASN A 83 -33.56 54.95 16.20
N VAL A 84 -34.72 54.49 16.71
CA VAL A 84 -35.13 53.09 16.96
C VAL A 84 -36.68 53.07 16.95
N PRO A 85 -37.41 51.97 16.58
CA PRO A 85 -37.01 50.67 16.02
C PRO A 85 -37.61 50.38 14.62
N PRO A 86 -37.31 49.20 14.04
CA PRO A 86 -38.39 48.35 13.54
C PRO A 86 -38.45 46.99 14.27
N ARG A 87 -39.60 46.30 14.17
CA ARG A 87 -39.91 45.04 14.88
C ARG A 87 -39.49 43.79 14.08
N SER A 88 -38.84 42.85 14.77
CA SER A 88 -39.02 41.39 14.61
C SER A 88 -38.77 40.72 13.23
N THR A 89 -37.52 40.33 12.95
CA THR A 89 -37.19 39.03 12.30
C THR A 89 -35.75 38.58 12.61
N ASN A 90 -35.59 37.54 13.45
CA ASN A 90 -34.84 36.32 13.11
C ASN A 90 -34.80 35.34 14.30
N PRO A 91 -35.10 34.04 14.11
CA PRO A 91 -34.95 33.04 15.16
C PRO A 91 -33.49 32.55 15.27
N GLN A 92 -33.09 32.25 16.51
CA GLN A 92 -31.97 31.38 16.92
C GLN A 92 -30.82 31.15 15.92
N THR A 93 -29.67 31.79 16.18
CA THR A 93 -28.37 31.19 15.86
C THR A 93 -28.11 29.98 16.77
N ALA A 94 -28.82 28.88 16.50
CA ALA A 94 -28.51 27.60 17.10
C ALA A 94 -27.07 27.21 16.75
N ALA A 95 -26.25 26.88 17.75
CA ALA A 95 -24.93 26.33 17.52
C ALA A 95 -25.08 25.03 16.71
N ILE A 96 -24.40 24.94 15.56
CA ILE A 96 -24.52 23.77 14.69
C ILE A 96 -23.81 22.59 15.37
N GLU A 97 -24.60 21.76 16.05
CA GLU A 97 -24.19 20.49 16.66
C GLU A 97 -23.38 19.68 15.64
N ARG A 98 -22.07 19.52 15.88
CA ARG A 98 -21.18 18.70 15.06
C ARG A 98 -21.56 17.23 15.25
N ILE A 99 -22.36 16.71 14.33
CA ILE A 99 -22.77 15.31 14.31
C ILE A 99 -21.59 14.44 13.89
N THR A 100 -21.16 13.57 14.79
CA THR A 100 -20.29 12.43 14.51
C THR A 100 -21.06 11.13 14.74
N PHE A 101 -20.40 9.99 14.50
CA PHE A 101 -21.02 8.67 14.54
C PHE A 101 -21.58 8.39 15.95
N GLY A 102 -22.82 7.93 16.04
CA GLY A 102 -23.45 7.55 17.33
C GLY A 102 -23.79 8.69 18.29
N THR A 103 -23.68 9.96 17.88
CA THR A 103 -24.03 11.13 18.72
C THR A 103 -25.48 11.12 19.25
N ARG A 104 -26.39 10.37 18.62
CA ARG A 104 -27.79 10.18 19.06
C ARG A 104 -28.14 8.73 19.40
N TRP A 105 -27.13 7.89 19.64
CA TRP A 105 -27.34 6.56 20.20
C TRP A 105 -28.12 6.62 21.52
N GLY A 106 -29.11 5.72 21.69
CA GLY A 106 -30.01 5.69 22.84
C GLY A 106 -31.01 6.86 22.91
N ARG A 107 -31.08 7.69 21.87
CA ARG A 107 -31.98 8.86 21.74
C ARG A 107 -32.67 8.90 20.36
N GLU A 108 -32.81 7.74 19.74
CA GLU A 108 -33.38 7.60 18.40
C GLU A 108 -34.90 7.81 18.41
N GLN A 109 -35.43 8.58 17.45
CA GLN A 109 -36.87 8.87 17.37
C GLN A 109 -37.71 7.77 16.70
N GLN A 110 -37.08 6.82 16.01
CA GLN A 110 -37.77 5.73 15.31
C GLN A 110 -37.84 4.48 16.21
N PRO A 111 -39.04 3.88 16.43
CA PRO A 111 -39.23 2.76 17.35
C PRO A 111 -38.31 1.57 17.10
N GLU A 112 -38.00 1.26 15.84
CA GLU A 112 -37.14 0.16 15.41
C GLU A 112 -35.69 0.38 15.85
N MET A 113 -35.23 1.64 15.75
CA MET A 113 -33.89 2.04 16.18
C MET A 113 -33.77 2.06 17.70
N ALA A 114 -34.77 2.64 18.38
CA ALA A 114 -34.84 2.68 19.84
C ALA A 114 -34.97 1.27 20.45
N ALA A 115 -35.73 0.37 19.81
CA ALA A 115 -35.82 -1.04 20.23
C ALA A 115 -34.46 -1.75 20.08
N PHE A 116 -33.72 -1.50 19.01
CA PHE A 116 -32.37 -2.04 18.84
C PHE A 116 -31.35 -1.44 19.82
N SER A 117 -31.36 -0.12 20.07
CA SER A 117 -30.42 0.51 21.00
C SER A 117 -30.65 0.04 22.44
N ASN A 118 -31.92 -0.05 22.88
CA ASN A 118 -32.28 -0.65 24.17
C ASN A 118 -31.93 -2.15 24.25
N TRP A 119 -32.12 -2.93 23.18
CA TRP A 119 -31.69 -4.33 23.12
C TRP A 119 -30.16 -4.45 23.21
N ALA A 120 -29.42 -3.62 22.48
CA ALA A 120 -27.96 -3.64 22.43
C ALA A 120 -27.35 -3.21 23.78
N GLU A 121 -27.91 -2.21 24.44
CA GLU A 121 -27.52 -1.86 25.82
C GLU A 121 -27.81 -2.98 26.81
N ARG A 122 -28.98 -3.64 26.72
CA ARG A 122 -29.27 -4.83 27.54
C ARG A 122 -28.30 -5.97 27.24
N TYR A 123 -27.93 -6.19 25.99
CA TYR A 123 -26.98 -7.24 25.57
C TYR A 123 -25.57 -6.98 26.11
N VAL A 124 -25.09 -5.73 25.99
CA VAL A 124 -23.80 -5.28 26.55
C VAL A 124 -23.79 -5.37 28.08
N ARG A 125 -24.90 -5.03 28.75
CA ARG A 125 -25.06 -5.11 30.21
C ARG A 125 -25.38 -6.53 30.73
N ALA A 126 -25.70 -7.49 29.87
CA ALA A 126 -26.03 -8.86 30.28
C ALA A 126 -24.78 -9.55 30.85
N ALA A 127 -24.92 -10.07 32.08
CA ALA A 127 -23.80 -10.54 32.90
C ALA A 127 -23.37 -11.99 32.62
N THR A 128 -24.13 -12.73 31.81
CA THR A 128 -23.85 -14.13 31.46
C THR A 128 -24.00 -14.37 29.97
N LEU A 129 -23.26 -15.34 29.43
CA LEU A 129 -23.35 -15.74 28.02
C LEU A 129 -24.72 -16.35 27.69
N GLU A 130 -25.37 -17.02 28.64
CA GLU A 130 -26.71 -17.61 28.50
C GLU A 130 -27.80 -16.53 28.30
N GLN A 131 -27.73 -15.43 29.06
CA GLN A 131 -28.58 -14.24 28.84
C GLN A 131 -28.32 -13.57 27.48
N ARG A 132 -27.08 -13.64 26.96
CA ARG A 132 -26.74 -13.10 25.64
C ARG A 132 -27.24 -13.99 24.51
N ALA A 133 -27.03 -15.30 24.60
CA ALA A 133 -27.49 -16.29 23.61
C ALA A 133 -29.02 -16.28 23.45
N THR A 134 -29.76 -16.25 24.56
CA THR A 134 -31.23 -16.12 24.54
C THR A 134 -31.73 -14.78 23.96
N MET A 135 -30.86 -13.77 23.85
CA MET A 135 -31.15 -12.48 23.24
C MET A 135 -30.68 -12.35 21.78
N GLU A 136 -29.88 -13.28 21.24
CA GLU A 136 -29.23 -13.09 19.93
C GLU A 136 -30.21 -13.14 18.74
N SER A 137 -31.17 -14.07 18.74
CA SER A 137 -32.19 -14.17 17.68
C SER A 137 -33.05 -12.90 17.59
N ASP A 138 -33.44 -12.36 18.74
CA ASP A 138 -34.11 -11.06 18.87
C ASP A 138 -33.19 -9.91 18.43
N GLY A 139 -31.89 -10.02 18.70
CA GLY A 139 -30.86 -9.09 18.23
C GLY A 139 -30.77 -9.03 16.72
N VAL A 140 -30.70 -10.17 16.03
CA VAL A 140 -30.64 -10.24 14.56
C VAL A 140 -31.91 -9.67 13.95
N ARG A 141 -33.08 -10.00 14.53
CA ARG A 141 -34.39 -9.47 14.13
C ARG A 141 -34.48 -7.95 14.28
N LEU A 142 -34.04 -7.41 15.42
CA LEU A 142 -34.03 -5.96 15.68
C LEU A 142 -32.95 -5.23 14.87
N ALA A 143 -31.80 -5.87 14.60
CA ALA A 143 -30.76 -5.32 13.75
C ALA A 143 -31.22 -5.21 12.29
N GLY A 144 -31.94 -6.22 11.78
CA GLY A 144 -32.59 -6.17 10.46
C GLY A 144 -33.65 -5.07 10.35
N ALA A 145 -34.50 -4.92 11.38
CA ALA A 145 -35.47 -3.82 11.46
C ALA A 145 -34.77 -2.45 11.47
N ARG A 146 -33.73 -2.28 12.29
CA ARG A 146 -32.90 -1.07 12.30
C ARG A 146 -32.18 -0.86 10.96
N ARG A 147 -31.71 -1.90 10.28
CA ARG A 147 -31.05 -1.80 8.96
C ARG A 147 -31.97 -1.15 7.94
N ALA A 148 -33.22 -1.62 7.84
CA ALA A 148 -34.23 -1.03 6.96
C ALA A 148 -34.53 0.43 7.33
N ALA A 149 -34.65 0.73 8.62
CA ALA A 149 -34.86 2.08 9.12
C ALA A 149 -33.68 3.03 8.81
N VAL A 150 -32.43 2.57 9.00
CA VAL A 150 -31.20 3.35 8.70
C VAL A 150 -31.03 3.52 7.19
N ALA A 151 -31.33 2.52 6.36
CA ALA A 151 -31.37 2.69 4.91
C ALA A 151 -32.37 3.79 4.51
N GLY A 152 -33.57 3.79 5.11
CA GLY A 152 -34.55 4.86 4.95
C GLY A 152 -34.06 6.25 5.39
N LEU A 153 -33.24 6.33 6.44
CA LEU A 153 -32.58 7.59 6.84
C LEU A 153 -31.45 8.00 5.90
N ILE A 154 -30.63 7.09 5.35
CA ILE A 154 -29.57 7.45 4.39
C ILE A 154 -30.17 8.22 3.21
N LEU A 155 -31.31 7.77 2.69
CA LEU A 155 -32.04 8.44 1.61
C LEU A 155 -32.63 9.80 2.03
N LYS A 156 -33.33 9.86 3.17
CA LYS A 156 -34.19 11.00 3.55
C LYS A 156 -33.52 12.06 4.42
N ASN A 157 -32.55 11.66 5.26
CA ASN A 157 -31.83 12.52 6.18
C ASN A 157 -30.46 11.90 6.55
N PRO A 158 -29.44 11.99 5.67
CA PRO A 158 -28.14 11.38 5.90
C PRO A 158 -27.40 11.92 7.14
N ARG A 159 -27.76 13.12 7.64
CA ARG A 159 -27.23 13.64 8.91
C ARG A 159 -27.72 12.80 10.08
N GLU A 160 -29.01 12.46 10.11
CA GLU A 160 -29.59 11.63 11.16
C GLU A 160 -29.11 10.18 11.06
N ALA A 161 -28.98 9.64 9.84
CA ALA A 161 -28.41 8.31 9.60
C ALA A 161 -27.04 8.16 10.26
N ILE A 162 -26.17 9.17 10.11
CA ILE A 162 -24.86 9.20 10.78
C ILE A 162 -25.01 9.36 12.30
N ALA A 163 -25.90 10.23 12.78
CA ALA A 163 -26.10 10.45 14.21
C ALA A 163 -26.52 9.18 14.98
N VAL A 164 -27.31 8.30 14.35
CA VAL A 164 -27.80 7.03 14.93
C VAL A 164 -26.92 5.81 14.61
N THR A 165 -25.74 6.00 14.02
CA THR A 165 -24.75 4.93 13.78
C THR A 165 -24.45 4.18 15.08
N VAL A 166 -24.32 2.85 15.06
CA VAL A 166 -23.92 2.10 16.28
C VAL A 166 -22.53 2.58 16.72
N PRO A 167 -22.35 3.07 17.97
CA PRO A 167 -21.05 3.49 18.48
C PRO A 167 -20.03 2.36 18.40
N PHE A 168 -18.77 2.66 18.08
CA PHE A 168 -17.74 1.64 17.84
C PHE A 168 -17.60 0.65 19.01
N SER A 169 -17.53 1.17 20.23
CA SER A 169 -17.43 0.41 21.48
C SER A 169 -18.65 -0.46 21.80
N ILE A 170 -19.85 -0.09 21.35
CA ILE A 170 -21.04 -0.95 21.43
C ILE A 170 -20.97 -2.03 20.35
N ARG A 171 -20.67 -1.64 19.10
CA ARG A 171 -20.63 -2.55 17.94
C ARG A 171 -19.69 -3.73 18.17
N GLN A 172 -18.49 -3.48 18.69
CA GLN A 172 -17.49 -4.51 18.98
C GLN A 172 -17.97 -5.57 19.99
N GLN A 173 -18.98 -5.26 20.81
CA GLN A 173 -19.52 -6.16 21.84
C GLN A 173 -20.78 -6.92 21.37
N LEU A 174 -21.26 -6.68 20.15
CA LEU A 174 -22.41 -7.39 19.57
C LEU A 174 -21.95 -8.66 18.83
N PRO A 175 -22.78 -9.72 18.75
CA PRO A 175 -22.37 -10.97 18.12
C PRO A 175 -22.31 -10.82 16.60
N ALA A 176 -21.53 -11.69 15.93
CA ALA A 176 -21.25 -11.57 14.50
C ALA A 176 -22.52 -11.59 13.62
N ALA A 177 -23.52 -12.41 13.99
CA ALA A 177 -24.81 -12.46 13.28
C ALA A 177 -25.55 -11.11 13.33
N VAL A 178 -25.44 -10.37 14.43
CA VAL A 178 -25.98 -9.02 14.59
C VAL A 178 -25.13 -7.99 13.84
N GLN A 179 -23.79 -8.06 13.97
CA GLN A 179 -22.89 -7.12 13.31
C GLN A 179 -22.99 -7.14 11.77
N SER A 180 -23.30 -8.31 11.17
CA SER A 180 -23.51 -8.44 9.73
C SER A 180 -24.72 -7.67 9.20
N GLN A 181 -25.74 -7.46 10.03
CA GLN A 181 -26.95 -6.71 9.68
C GLN A 181 -26.73 -5.19 9.70
N LEU A 182 -25.68 -4.70 10.37
CA LEU A 182 -25.43 -3.27 10.56
C LEU A 182 -24.79 -2.59 9.33
N GLU A 183 -24.88 -1.27 9.31
CA GLU A 183 -24.21 -0.38 8.35
C GLU A 183 -22.69 -0.60 8.32
N ARG A 184 -22.06 -0.47 7.15
CA ARG A 184 -20.60 -0.49 6.99
C ARG A 184 -20.05 0.92 7.13
N ARG A 185 -19.08 1.16 8.02
CA ARG A 185 -18.35 2.44 8.08
C ARG A 185 -17.43 2.54 6.86
N ILE A 186 -17.47 3.67 6.17
CA ILE A 186 -16.65 3.96 4.98
C ILE A 186 -15.68 5.09 5.31
N GLY A 187 -14.42 4.91 4.93
CA GLY A 187 -13.35 5.89 5.07
C GLY A 187 -12.27 5.64 4.03
N GLY A 188 -11.85 6.70 3.33
CA GLY A 188 -10.78 6.64 2.33
C GLY A 188 -10.61 7.95 1.57
N VAL A 189 -9.60 8.01 0.71
CA VAL A 189 -9.47 9.04 -0.33
C VAL A 189 -10.13 8.52 -1.60
N GLY A 190 -10.86 9.37 -2.32
CA GLY A 190 -11.63 8.94 -3.48
C GLY A 190 -12.23 10.09 -4.28
N LYS A 191 -13.26 9.79 -5.06
CA LYS A 191 -13.98 10.75 -5.90
C LYS A 191 -15.40 10.95 -5.37
N ILE A 192 -15.90 12.18 -5.37
CA ILE A 192 -17.34 12.45 -5.32
C ILE A 192 -17.70 13.15 -6.64
N SER A 193 -18.56 12.54 -7.43
CA SER A 193 -19.13 13.10 -8.66
C SER A 193 -20.51 13.68 -8.38
N LEU A 194 -20.85 14.81 -9.03
CA LEU A 194 -22.13 15.49 -8.96
C LEU A 194 -22.87 15.34 -10.30
N ASN A 195 -23.79 14.38 -10.40
CA ASN A 195 -24.45 14.04 -11.66
C ASN A 195 -25.89 14.60 -11.66
N GLY A 196 -26.27 15.34 -12.70
CA GLY A 196 -27.69 15.68 -12.93
C GLY A 196 -28.43 14.49 -13.53
N LEU A 197 -29.66 14.22 -13.10
CA LEU A 197 -30.55 13.27 -13.78
C LEU A 197 -31.56 14.02 -14.66
N VAL A 198 -31.74 13.52 -15.88
CA VAL A 198 -32.86 13.90 -16.76
C VAL A 198 -33.87 12.74 -16.75
N PRO A 199 -35.15 12.98 -16.43
CA PRO A 199 -36.15 11.91 -16.39
C PRO A 199 -36.58 11.51 -17.82
N GLU A 200 -36.71 10.21 -18.06
CA GLU A 200 -37.14 9.69 -19.36
C GLU A 200 -38.63 9.96 -19.65
N GLU A 201 -39.49 9.90 -18.63
CA GLU A 201 -40.94 10.04 -18.81
C GLU A 201 -41.51 11.42 -18.50
N LYS A 202 -42.57 11.76 -19.24
CA LYS A 202 -43.22 13.08 -19.24
C LYS A 202 -44.26 13.23 -18.12
N GLY A 203 -43.84 13.04 -16.87
CA GLY A 203 -44.70 13.22 -15.69
C GLY A 203 -44.00 13.03 -14.34
N SER A 204 -42.90 12.29 -14.28
CA SER A 204 -42.10 12.08 -13.07
C SER A 204 -41.36 13.35 -12.64
N VAL A 205 -41.43 13.70 -11.35
CA VAL A 205 -40.59 14.75 -10.74
C VAL A 205 -39.17 14.20 -10.58
N PRO A 206 -38.13 14.80 -11.20
CA PRO A 206 -36.77 14.31 -11.04
C PRO A 206 -36.20 14.70 -9.67
N GLU A 207 -35.47 13.77 -9.04
CA GLU A 207 -34.47 14.15 -8.04
C GLU A 207 -33.34 14.89 -8.79
N PRO A 208 -33.13 16.20 -8.55
CA PRO A 208 -32.43 17.06 -9.51
C PRO A 208 -30.92 16.80 -9.59
N VAL A 209 -30.35 16.11 -8.59
CA VAL A 209 -28.93 15.80 -8.50
C VAL A 209 -28.75 14.48 -7.75
N ILE A 210 -28.03 13.53 -8.34
CA ILE A 210 -27.45 12.40 -7.61
C ILE A 210 -25.95 12.67 -7.40
N ARG A 211 -25.41 12.23 -6.26
CA ARG A 211 -23.95 12.16 -6.09
C ARG A 211 -23.52 10.70 -6.14
N ILE A 212 -22.34 10.48 -6.70
CA ILE A 212 -21.71 9.16 -6.78
C ILE A 212 -20.36 9.29 -6.08
N ALA A 213 -20.14 8.52 -5.02
CA ALA A 213 -18.87 8.46 -4.32
C ALA A 213 -18.15 7.15 -4.67
N MET A 214 -16.90 7.27 -5.13
CA MET A 214 -16.02 6.13 -5.41
C MET A 214 -14.89 6.17 -4.38
N VAL A 215 -14.82 5.16 -3.52
CA VAL A 215 -13.91 5.11 -2.36
C VAL A 215 -13.34 3.71 -2.24
N ASN A 216 -12.01 3.58 -2.12
CA ASN A 216 -11.31 2.29 -2.01
C ASN A 216 -11.70 1.29 -3.12
N GLY A 217 -11.92 1.78 -4.35
CA GLY A 217 -12.35 0.99 -5.51
C GLY A 217 -13.85 0.68 -5.60
N GLU A 218 -14.66 1.00 -4.60
CA GLU A 218 -16.11 0.74 -4.61
C GLU A 218 -16.94 2.01 -4.86
N GLU A 219 -17.96 1.89 -5.70
CA GLU A 219 -18.89 2.97 -6.04
C GLU A 219 -20.22 2.89 -5.25
N PHE A 220 -20.63 4.04 -4.70
CA PHE A 220 -21.86 4.25 -3.93
C PHE A 220 -22.66 5.45 -4.44
N ARG A 221 -23.99 5.37 -4.43
CA ARG A 221 -24.86 6.55 -4.49
C ARG A 221 -24.78 7.29 -3.16
N ALA A 222 -24.28 8.52 -3.21
CA ALA A 222 -23.92 9.32 -2.05
C ALA A 222 -25.02 10.33 -1.69
N TYR A 223 -25.41 10.33 -0.42
CA TYR A 223 -26.38 11.23 0.18
C TYR A 223 -25.64 12.15 1.15
N THR A 224 -25.67 13.46 0.86
CA THR A 224 -24.80 14.45 1.50
C THR A 224 -25.59 15.51 2.24
N TYR A 225 -25.03 16.05 3.31
CA TYR A 225 -25.56 17.19 4.07
C TYR A 225 -24.44 18.19 4.39
N GLY A 226 -24.78 19.33 5.00
CA GLY A 226 -23.81 20.34 5.43
C GLY A 226 -22.94 20.82 4.26
N GLN A 227 -21.62 20.90 4.46
CA GLN A 227 -20.68 21.32 3.41
C GLN A 227 -20.72 20.41 2.18
N ARG A 228 -20.91 19.09 2.35
CA ARG A 228 -21.00 18.13 1.24
C ARG A 228 -22.28 18.25 0.41
N ALA A 229 -23.32 18.91 0.92
CA ALA A 229 -24.51 19.22 0.10
C ALA A 229 -24.20 20.27 -0.98
N GLN A 230 -23.26 21.18 -0.73
CA GLN A 230 -22.84 22.20 -1.71
C GLN A 230 -21.58 21.79 -2.50
N GLN A 231 -20.93 20.69 -2.14
CA GLN A 231 -19.76 20.18 -2.85
C GLN A 231 -20.14 19.62 -4.23
N GLY A 232 -19.52 20.15 -5.28
CA GLY A 232 -19.55 19.59 -6.64
C GLY A 232 -18.53 18.48 -6.85
N THR A 233 -18.31 18.11 -8.12
CA THR A 233 -17.39 17.04 -8.51
C THR A 233 -15.96 17.33 -8.02
N ARG A 234 -15.36 16.39 -7.28
CA ARG A 234 -13.98 16.45 -6.78
C ARG A 234 -13.35 15.06 -6.83
N GLN A 235 -12.11 15.00 -7.34
CA GLN A 235 -11.23 13.83 -7.23
C GLN A 235 -10.37 13.96 -5.97
N GLU A 236 -9.66 12.89 -5.59
CA GLU A 236 -8.68 12.83 -4.49
C GLU A 236 -9.15 13.44 -3.15
N ILE A 237 -10.44 13.32 -2.85
CA ILE A 237 -11.05 13.91 -1.66
C ILE A 237 -11.30 12.84 -0.59
N SER A 238 -11.02 13.18 0.67
CA SER A 238 -11.43 12.38 1.83
C SER A 238 -12.95 12.19 1.82
N VAL A 239 -13.40 10.93 1.87
CA VAL A 239 -14.80 10.53 2.04
C VAL A 239 -14.91 9.70 3.30
N GLN A 240 -15.82 10.10 4.19
CA GLN A 240 -16.11 9.45 5.48
C GLN A 240 -17.62 9.30 5.58
N GLY A 241 -18.14 8.17 6.09
CA GLY A 241 -19.59 7.97 6.18
C GLY A 241 -20.03 6.57 6.60
N ILE A 242 -21.32 6.27 6.40
CA ILE A 242 -21.89 4.92 6.57
C ILE A 242 -22.61 4.47 5.31
N ALA A 243 -22.37 3.23 4.89
CA ALA A 243 -22.99 2.61 3.72
C ALA A 243 -23.88 1.42 4.09
N LEU A 244 -25.00 1.31 3.38
CA LEU A 244 -25.85 0.12 3.30
C LEU A 244 -26.09 -0.19 1.82
N GLU A 245 -25.75 -1.42 1.41
CA GLU A 245 -25.64 -1.82 0.00
C GLU A 245 -24.89 -0.77 -0.84
N HIS A 246 -25.55 -0.16 -1.83
CA HIS A 246 -24.97 0.87 -2.70
C HIS A 246 -25.31 2.31 -2.28
N SER A 247 -25.89 2.54 -1.10
CA SER A 247 -26.22 3.88 -0.60
C SER A 247 -25.29 4.30 0.55
N LEU A 248 -24.66 5.47 0.44
CA LEU A 248 -23.70 6.02 1.40
C LEU A 248 -24.17 7.37 1.95
N ALA A 249 -24.39 7.48 3.27
CA ALA A 249 -24.50 8.78 3.93
C ALA A 249 -23.10 9.33 4.22
N VAL A 250 -22.76 10.49 3.64
CA VAL A 250 -21.42 11.10 3.74
C VAL A 250 -21.39 12.17 4.83
N LEU A 251 -20.39 12.09 5.71
CA LEU A 251 -20.10 13.07 6.76
C LEU A 251 -19.80 14.45 6.16
N ASP A 252 -20.34 15.51 6.75
CA ASP A 252 -20.17 16.88 6.24
C ASP A 252 -18.72 17.38 6.28
N SER A 253 -17.95 16.94 7.27
CA SER A 253 -16.51 17.25 7.41
C SER A 253 -15.61 16.30 6.59
N PRO A 254 -14.47 16.77 6.03
CA PRO A 254 -13.41 15.92 5.48
C PRO A 254 -12.54 15.25 6.55
N VAL A 255 -12.61 15.72 7.80
CA VAL A 255 -11.89 15.14 8.95
C VAL A 255 -12.91 14.71 9.99
N ARG A 256 -12.85 13.44 10.41
CA ARG A 256 -13.72 12.83 11.43
C ARG A 256 -12.93 12.66 12.73
N ALA A 257 -13.53 13.06 13.86
CA ALA A 257 -13.06 12.59 15.16
C ALA A 257 -13.43 11.11 15.31
N LEU A 258 -12.44 10.26 15.57
CA LEU A 258 -12.63 8.83 15.75
C LEU A 258 -13.40 8.55 17.05
N ASP A 259 -14.20 7.48 17.06
CA ASP A 259 -14.89 7.04 18.26
C ASP A 259 -13.88 6.54 19.31
N PHE A 260 -14.28 6.53 20.58
CA PHE A 260 -13.44 5.97 21.65
C PHE A 260 -13.13 4.48 21.38
N GLY A 261 -11.86 4.18 21.11
CA GLY A 261 -11.36 2.84 20.74
C GLY A 261 -11.10 2.63 19.24
N GLU A 262 -11.51 3.56 18.37
CA GLU A 262 -11.33 3.46 16.91
C GLU A 262 -9.97 4.05 16.47
N ARG A 263 -9.25 3.38 15.57
CA ARG A 263 -7.91 3.79 15.05
C ARG A 263 -7.98 4.26 13.59
N PRO A 264 -7.07 5.16 13.12
CA PRO A 264 -7.00 5.53 11.70
C PRO A 264 -6.51 4.37 10.81
N ALA A 265 -6.94 4.34 9.55
CA ALA A 265 -6.46 3.38 8.56
C ALA A 265 -5.15 3.83 7.90
N ALA A 266 -4.25 2.88 7.60
CA ALA A 266 -3.00 3.13 6.88
C ALA A 266 -3.20 3.12 5.35
N VAL A 267 -2.33 3.83 4.62
CA VAL A 267 -2.35 3.89 3.15
C VAL A 267 -1.58 2.69 2.59
N GLN A 268 -2.23 1.88 1.74
CA GLN A 268 -1.63 0.69 1.13
C GLN A 268 -1.09 0.97 -0.28
N LYS A 269 0.08 0.40 -0.61
CA LYS A 269 0.51 0.13 -1.99
C LYS A 269 -0.13 -1.18 -2.49
N ILE A 270 -0.27 -1.32 -3.80
CA ILE A 270 -0.82 -2.51 -4.46
C ILE A 270 0.31 -3.26 -5.19
N THR A 271 0.31 -4.58 -5.07
CA THR A 271 1.20 -5.49 -5.82
C THR A 271 0.44 -6.76 -6.24
N THR A 272 1.02 -7.53 -7.17
CA THR A 272 0.34 -8.50 -8.05
C THR A 272 -0.09 -9.82 -7.39
N ILE A 273 -1.10 -10.48 -7.96
CA ILE A 273 -1.53 -11.87 -7.64
C ILE A 273 -1.64 -12.67 -8.94
N ALA A 274 -1.24 -13.95 -8.92
CA ALA A 274 -1.36 -14.90 -10.03
C ALA A 274 -2.50 -15.93 -9.81
N VAL A 275 -3.02 -16.52 -10.90
CA VAL A 275 -4.08 -17.55 -10.88
C VAL A 275 -3.87 -18.56 -12.02
N GLU A 276 -4.11 -19.85 -11.73
CA GLU A 276 -3.96 -20.99 -12.65
C GLU A 276 -5.24 -21.29 -13.47
N THR A 277 -5.34 -22.42 -14.18
CA THR A 277 -6.17 -22.54 -15.42
C THR A 277 -7.06 -23.80 -15.54
N GLN A 278 -7.83 -23.86 -16.66
CA GLN A 278 -8.59 -25.00 -17.25
C GLN A 278 -10.11 -25.06 -16.93
N PRO A 279 -10.99 -25.66 -17.79
CA PRO A 279 -11.47 -24.98 -19.03
C PRO A 279 -12.96 -25.25 -19.41
N SER A 280 -13.59 -24.47 -20.32
CA SER A 280 -14.68 -25.00 -21.18
C SER A 280 -15.07 -24.22 -22.46
N ALA A 281 -15.02 -24.95 -23.58
CA ALA A 281 -15.87 -24.86 -24.80
C ALA A 281 -15.80 -23.65 -25.77
N ALA A 282 -15.02 -23.84 -26.84
CA ALA A 282 -15.37 -23.59 -28.25
C ALA A 282 -15.68 -22.17 -28.78
N ILE A 283 -14.63 -21.48 -29.25
CA ILE A 283 -14.69 -20.52 -30.38
C ILE A 283 -13.74 -21.03 -31.49
N LYS A 284 -14.14 -20.92 -32.77
CA LYS A 284 -13.36 -21.45 -33.90
C LYS A 284 -12.34 -20.43 -34.43
N VAL A 285 -11.22 -20.28 -33.70
CA VAL A 285 -10.07 -19.46 -34.13
C VAL A 285 -9.38 -20.12 -35.33
N THR A 286 -9.07 -19.33 -36.36
CA THR A 286 -8.23 -19.76 -37.50
C THR A 286 -6.89 -19.02 -37.44
N PRO A 287 -5.74 -19.71 -37.31
CA PRO A 287 -4.43 -19.04 -37.29
C PRO A 287 -4.11 -18.39 -38.63
N ALA A 288 -3.58 -17.16 -38.60
CA ALA A 288 -2.91 -16.56 -39.75
C ALA A 288 -1.44 -17.02 -39.78
N THR A 289 -0.91 -17.31 -40.96
CA THR A 289 0.49 -17.77 -41.14
C THR A 289 1.49 -16.67 -40.76
N PRO A 290 2.55 -16.95 -39.98
CA PRO A 290 3.56 -15.95 -39.65
C PRO A 290 4.33 -15.46 -40.88
N VAL A 291 4.59 -14.15 -40.95
CA VAL A 291 5.46 -13.55 -41.98
C VAL A 291 6.77 -13.11 -41.35
N ASN A 292 7.86 -13.77 -41.78
CA ASN A 292 9.27 -13.57 -41.42
C ASN A 292 9.66 -13.78 -39.94
N GLN A 293 10.74 -14.54 -39.76
CA GLN A 293 11.44 -14.74 -38.50
C GLN A 293 12.70 -13.88 -38.47
N ASN A 294 12.76 -12.90 -37.56
CA ASN A 294 13.94 -12.46 -36.79
C ASN A 294 13.60 -11.15 -36.05
N SER A 295 14.20 -10.95 -34.86
CA SER A 295 13.75 -10.01 -33.81
C SER A 295 12.42 -10.39 -33.12
N GLY A 296 12.24 -9.98 -31.86
CA GLY A 296 11.23 -10.49 -30.94
C GLY A 296 9.84 -9.88 -31.10
N ALA A 297 9.18 -10.12 -32.23
CA ALA A 297 7.88 -9.52 -32.56
C ALA A 297 6.68 -10.16 -31.80
N LYS A 298 5.67 -9.33 -31.51
CA LYS A 298 4.37 -9.75 -30.94
C LYS A 298 3.53 -10.48 -31.99
N THR A 299 2.80 -11.52 -31.60
CA THR A 299 1.85 -12.22 -32.49
C THR A 299 0.56 -11.41 -32.65
N VAL A 300 0.08 -11.25 -33.89
CA VAL A 300 -1.20 -10.57 -34.20
C VAL A 300 -2.28 -11.61 -34.46
N VAL A 301 -3.48 -11.41 -33.90
CA VAL A 301 -4.66 -12.26 -34.12
C VAL A 301 -5.79 -11.39 -34.69
N THR A 302 -6.43 -11.87 -35.77
CA THR A 302 -7.50 -11.16 -36.48
C THR A 302 -8.84 -11.87 -36.27
N VAL A 303 -9.89 -11.13 -35.92
CA VAL A 303 -11.25 -11.67 -35.77
C VAL A 303 -12.22 -10.90 -36.68
N THR A 304 -13.03 -11.64 -37.44
CA THR A 304 -13.96 -11.08 -38.45
C THR A 304 -15.41 -11.37 -38.06
N VAL A 305 -16.26 -10.34 -38.10
CA VAL A 305 -17.70 -10.42 -37.81
C VAL A 305 -18.47 -9.89 -39.02
N THR A 306 -19.68 -10.41 -39.29
CA THR A 306 -20.46 -10.07 -40.49
C THR A 306 -21.90 -9.65 -40.19
N GLN A 307 -22.39 -8.70 -41.00
CA GLN A 307 -23.74 -8.09 -41.04
C GLN A 307 -24.02 -6.92 -40.08
N LYS A 308 -25.14 -6.21 -40.33
CA LYS A 308 -25.31 -4.75 -40.12
C LYS A 308 -26.53 -4.42 -39.22
N PRO A 309 -26.49 -3.40 -38.34
CA PRO A 309 -27.42 -3.27 -37.20
C PRO A 309 -28.55 -2.25 -37.37
N ALA A 310 -29.50 -2.24 -36.42
CA ALA A 310 -30.47 -1.16 -36.19
C ALA A 310 -30.85 -1.01 -34.69
N ALA A 311 -30.70 0.22 -34.16
CA ALA A 311 -31.21 0.78 -32.89
C ALA A 311 -31.00 -0.01 -31.56
N LEU A 312 -30.41 0.67 -30.56
CA LEU A 312 -30.18 0.14 -29.20
C LEU A 312 -30.19 1.28 -28.16
N THR A 313 -30.51 0.97 -26.91
CA THR A 313 -30.40 1.85 -25.73
C THR A 313 -30.18 0.95 -24.50
N LEU A 314 -29.23 1.28 -23.62
CA LEU A 314 -28.92 0.46 -22.43
C LEU A 314 -28.43 1.30 -21.25
N ALA A 315 -28.84 0.91 -20.04
CA ALA A 315 -28.30 1.36 -18.75
C ALA A 315 -27.33 0.31 -18.18
N SER A 316 -26.47 0.69 -17.22
CA SER A 316 -25.38 -0.14 -16.73
C SER A 316 -25.49 -0.51 -15.24
N SER A 317 -25.25 -1.79 -14.94
CA SER A 317 -25.10 -2.31 -13.58
C SER A 317 -24.17 -3.54 -13.57
N ARG A 318 -22.97 -3.39 -12.98
CA ARG A 318 -22.00 -4.35 -12.41
C ARG A 318 -22.03 -5.87 -12.82
N PRO A 319 -20.91 -6.62 -12.72
CA PRO A 319 -19.51 -6.26 -13.03
C PRO A 319 -18.68 -7.42 -13.67
N ALA A 320 -17.76 -7.14 -14.61
CA ALA A 320 -16.72 -8.12 -15.01
C ALA A 320 -15.48 -7.46 -15.65
N PHE A 321 -14.30 -8.05 -15.40
CA PHE A 321 -12.98 -7.78 -15.99
C PHE A 321 -12.47 -6.32 -16.09
N ASN A 322 -11.45 -6.03 -15.28
CA ASN A 322 -10.40 -5.08 -15.66
C ASN A 322 -9.46 -5.78 -16.66
N VAL A 323 -9.09 -5.09 -17.75
CA VAL A 323 -7.92 -5.46 -18.57
C VAL A 323 -7.11 -4.20 -18.81
N GLU A 324 -5.86 -4.18 -18.34
CA GLU A 324 -4.97 -3.04 -18.56
C GLU A 324 -4.54 -2.96 -20.03
N LYS A 325 -4.74 -1.79 -20.65
CA LYS A 325 -4.24 -1.37 -21.98
C LYS A 325 -4.05 -2.49 -23.02
N VAL A 326 -5.14 -2.90 -23.67
CA VAL A 326 -5.07 -3.67 -24.92
C VAL A 326 -5.33 -2.74 -26.10
N THR A 327 -4.39 -2.67 -27.05
CA THR A 327 -4.58 -1.92 -28.29
C THR A 327 -5.46 -2.74 -29.25
N ALA A 328 -6.68 -2.26 -29.46
CA ALA A 328 -7.58 -2.78 -30.50
C ALA A 328 -7.56 -1.83 -31.71
N LEU A 329 -7.41 -2.39 -32.91
CA LEU A 329 -7.46 -1.66 -34.18
C LEU A 329 -8.63 -2.19 -35.02
N GLN A 330 -9.48 -1.28 -35.52
CA GLN A 330 -10.61 -1.64 -36.36
C GLN A 330 -10.18 -1.64 -37.84
N TYR A 331 -10.33 -2.78 -38.50
CA TYR A 331 -10.15 -2.93 -39.95
C TYR A 331 -11.52 -3.18 -40.60
N GLY A 332 -12.22 -2.10 -40.94
CA GLY A 332 -13.54 -2.16 -41.55
C GLY A 332 -14.60 -2.83 -40.65
N SER A 333 -15.01 -4.05 -41.01
CA SER A 333 -15.95 -4.88 -40.23
C SER A 333 -15.27 -5.87 -39.27
N SER A 334 -13.94 -5.86 -39.19
CA SER A 334 -13.14 -6.75 -38.34
C SER A 334 -12.43 -5.96 -37.24
N ILE A 335 -12.14 -6.64 -36.12
CA ILE A 335 -11.36 -6.08 -35.01
C ILE A 335 -10.08 -6.92 -34.87
N ALA A 336 -8.93 -6.26 -34.94
CA ALA A 336 -7.64 -6.84 -34.61
C ALA A 336 -7.29 -6.47 -33.16
N ILE A 337 -6.77 -7.44 -32.40
CA ILE A 337 -6.41 -7.27 -30.98
C ILE A 337 -4.96 -7.69 -30.81
N ALA A 338 -4.10 -6.77 -30.38
CA ALA A 338 -2.71 -7.06 -30.08
C ALA A 338 -2.58 -7.66 -28.67
N ALA A 339 -2.17 -8.93 -28.58
CA ALA A 339 -2.13 -9.68 -27.32
C ALA A 339 -0.86 -10.55 -27.22
N THR A 340 -0.37 -10.80 -26.01
CA THR A 340 0.67 -11.82 -25.77
C THR A 340 0.06 -13.22 -25.85
N PRO A 341 0.85 -14.29 -26.09
CA PRO A 341 0.33 -15.67 -26.12
C PRO A 341 -0.43 -16.08 -24.85
N GLU A 342 -0.08 -15.52 -23.70
CA GLU A 342 -0.71 -15.76 -22.40
C GLU A 342 -2.05 -15.03 -22.21
N GLN A 343 -2.28 -13.96 -22.99
CA GLN A 343 -3.53 -13.19 -22.99
C GLN A 343 -4.58 -13.78 -23.94
N VAL A 344 -4.16 -14.45 -25.02
CA VAL A 344 -5.07 -15.02 -26.04
C VAL A 344 -6.15 -15.95 -25.43
N PRO A 345 -5.86 -16.89 -24.50
CA PRO A 345 -6.89 -17.73 -23.87
C PRO A 345 -7.89 -16.91 -23.05
N LYS A 346 -7.40 -15.92 -22.30
CA LYS A 346 -8.22 -15.08 -21.40
C LYS A 346 -9.16 -14.17 -22.17
N ILE A 347 -8.71 -13.67 -23.33
CA ILE A 347 -9.53 -12.88 -24.26
C ILE A 347 -10.58 -13.77 -24.93
N ALA A 348 -10.21 -14.97 -25.40
CA ALA A 348 -11.15 -15.92 -25.99
C ALA A 348 -12.24 -16.37 -24.99
N GLU A 349 -11.87 -16.64 -23.75
CA GLU A 349 -12.80 -16.98 -22.66
C GLU A 349 -13.72 -15.80 -22.31
N SER A 350 -13.19 -14.58 -22.25
CA SER A 350 -13.99 -13.37 -22.02
C SER A 350 -15.01 -13.13 -23.13
N LEU A 351 -14.63 -13.32 -24.40
CA LEU A 351 -15.54 -13.25 -25.55
C LEU A 351 -16.60 -14.36 -25.49
N ALA A 352 -16.22 -15.60 -25.20
CA ALA A 352 -17.16 -16.71 -25.01
C ALA A 352 -18.12 -16.50 -23.83
N ASN A 353 -17.72 -15.73 -22.81
CA ASN A 353 -18.58 -15.36 -21.68
C ASN A 353 -19.56 -14.24 -22.04
N ILE A 354 -19.15 -13.26 -22.85
CA ILE A 354 -20.05 -12.22 -23.41
C ILE A 354 -21.07 -12.87 -24.36
N GLU A 355 -20.64 -13.80 -25.20
CA GLU A 355 -21.49 -14.52 -26.16
C GLU A 355 -22.48 -15.46 -25.45
N ARG A 356 -22.03 -16.20 -24.41
CA ARG A 356 -22.92 -16.98 -23.53
C ARG A 356 -23.92 -16.10 -22.76
N ALA A 357 -23.57 -14.87 -22.40
CA ALA A 357 -24.46 -13.95 -21.68
C ALA A 357 -25.49 -13.24 -22.58
N ALA A 358 -25.20 -13.05 -23.88
CA ALA A 358 -26.09 -12.35 -24.81
C ALA A 358 -27.28 -13.20 -25.32
N GLY A 359 -27.12 -14.54 -25.32
CA GLY A 359 -28.08 -15.45 -25.95
C GLY A 359 -28.11 -15.33 -27.49
N PRO A 360 -28.95 -16.11 -28.18
CA PRO A 360 -28.89 -16.26 -29.64
C PRO A 360 -29.38 -15.03 -30.45
N SER A 361 -29.63 -13.88 -29.83
CA SER A 361 -30.15 -12.70 -30.52
C SER A 361 -29.89 -11.36 -29.81
N LYS A 362 -28.71 -10.75 -30.08
CA LYS A 362 -28.39 -9.28 -30.13
C LYS A 362 -27.02 -8.96 -29.48
N PRO A 363 -25.97 -8.71 -30.27
CA PRO A 363 -24.74 -8.03 -29.83
C PRO A 363 -24.82 -6.50 -30.03
N VAL A 364 -23.92 -5.74 -29.38
CA VAL A 364 -23.10 -4.62 -29.93
C VAL A 364 -22.54 -3.73 -28.80
N ILE A 365 -21.28 -3.30 -28.95
CA ILE A 365 -20.62 -2.21 -28.22
C ILE A 365 -20.32 -1.09 -29.23
N SER A 366 -20.34 0.17 -28.81
CA SER A 366 -19.86 1.31 -29.63
C SER A 366 -18.95 2.23 -28.82
N LEU A 367 -17.82 2.60 -29.40
CA LEU A 367 -16.91 3.65 -28.88
C LEU A 367 -16.90 4.83 -29.85
N ALA A 368 -16.66 6.03 -29.33
CA ALA A 368 -16.48 7.25 -30.09
C ALA A 368 -15.29 8.03 -29.51
N GLY A 369 -14.50 8.65 -30.38
CA GLY A 369 -13.27 9.37 -30.02
C GLY A 369 -12.03 8.65 -30.54
N SER A 370 -11.58 9.03 -31.74
CA SER A 370 -10.25 8.67 -32.24
C SER A 370 -9.22 9.54 -31.53
N ALA A 371 -8.44 8.95 -30.63
CA ALA A 371 -7.16 9.53 -30.22
C ALA A 371 -6.15 9.31 -31.36
N VAL A 372 -5.28 10.28 -31.62
CA VAL A 372 -4.17 10.12 -32.59
C VAL A 372 -3.22 9.03 -32.06
N PRO A 373 -2.87 8.01 -32.87
CA PRO A 373 -1.98 6.95 -32.41
C PRO A 373 -0.55 7.47 -32.17
N VAL A 374 0.00 7.18 -30.99
CA VAL A 374 1.40 7.44 -30.64
C VAL A 374 2.07 6.11 -30.33
N ASN A 375 3.12 5.77 -31.08
CA ASN A 375 3.97 4.60 -30.82
C ASN A 375 4.62 4.72 -29.41
N PRO A 376 4.72 3.66 -28.60
CA PRO A 376 5.47 3.66 -27.32
C PRO A 376 6.90 4.22 -27.36
N GLU A 377 7.52 4.38 -28.53
CA GLU A 377 8.83 5.04 -28.70
C GLU A 377 8.76 6.58 -28.70
N GLY A 378 7.55 7.17 -28.69
CA GLY A 378 7.35 8.61 -28.47
C GLY A 378 7.55 9.49 -29.70
N GLU A 379 7.34 8.95 -30.91
CA GLU A 379 7.28 9.70 -32.16
C GLU A 379 5.83 9.90 -32.65
N TYR A 380 5.58 11.06 -33.27
CA TYR A 380 4.36 11.37 -34.04
C TYR A 380 4.32 10.52 -35.33
N THR A 381 4.03 9.23 -35.19
CA THR A 381 4.24 8.20 -36.22
C THR A 381 3.06 8.04 -37.17
N GLU A 382 1.83 8.26 -36.68
CA GLU A 382 0.62 8.33 -37.51
C GLU A 382 0.00 9.72 -37.41
N TRP A 383 0.38 10.58 -38.36
CA TRP A 383 -0.31 11.85 -38.63
C TRP A 383 -1.80 11.57 -38.86
N PRO A 384 -2.72 12.42 -38.38
CA PRO A 384 -4.15 12.16 -38.53
C PRO A 384 -4.54 12.08 -40.00
N ASP A 385 -5.57 11.29 -40.28
CA ASP A 385 -6.10 11.07 -41.62
C ASP A 385 -6.29 12.40 -42.36
N LEU A 386 -5.61 12.54 -43.49
CA LEU A 386 -5.66 13.75 -44.31
C LEU A 386 -7.05 13.94 -44.92
N GLU A 387 -7.86 12.90 -45.07
CA GLU A 387 -9.28 13.04 -45.43
C GLU A 387 -10.10 13.71 -44.30
N TRP A 388 -9.68 13.63 -43.03
CA TRP A 388 -10.34 14.34 -41.93
C TRP A 388 -9.99 15.83 -41.89
N THR A 389 -8.73 16.20 -42.19
CA THR A 389 -8.25 17.59 -42.05
C THR A 389 -8.26 18.41 -43.34
N HIS A 390 -8.13 17.78 -44.53
CA HIS A 390 -8.10 18.46 -45.83
C HIS A 390 -9.45 18.38 -46.56
N GLY A 391 -9.57 19.08 -47.69
CA GLY A 391 -10.75 19.14 -48.55
C GLY A 391 -11.78 20.21 -48.18
N GLU A 392 -12.93 20.17 -48.85
CA GLU A 392 -14.11 20.98 -48.49
C GLU A 392 -14.86 20.31 -47.34
N LYS A 393 -15.08 21.03 -46.23
CA LYS A 393 -15.93 20.60 -45.12
C LYS A 393 -17.27 21.35 -45.16
N ARG A 394 -18.38 20.62 -45.22
CA ARG A 394 -19.74 21.18 -45.26
C ARG A 394 -20.25 21.48 -43.85
N LEU A 395 -20.74 22.70 -43.64
CA LEU A 395 -21.31 23.17 -42.38
C LEU A 395 -22.84 23.15 -42.43
N LEU A 396 -23.48 22.69 -41.34
CA LEU A 396 -24.88 22.94 -41.04
C LEU A 396 -24.98 23.94 -39.88
N LEU A 397 -25.64 25.07 -40.09
CA LEU A 397 -25.89 26.06 -39.03
C LEU A 397 -27.34 25.94 -38.54
N ILE A 398 -27.52 25.31 -37.38
CA ILE A 398 -28.82 25.15 -36.72
C ILE A 398 -29.07 26.36 -35.82
N ARG A 399 -29.94 27.28 -36.25
CA ARG A 399 -30.33 28.47 -35.49
C ARG A 399 -31.53 28.15 -34.63
N ILE A 400 -31.44 28.39 -33.32
CA ILE A 400 -32.51 28.02 -32.39
C ILE A 400 -32.99 29.18 -31.53
N ASP A 401 -34.27 29.11 -31.14
CA ASP A 401 -34.86 29.90 -30.07
C ASP A 401 -35.50 28.99 -29.01
N PHE A 402 -36.04 29.56 -27.94
CA PHE A 402 -36.59 28.80 -26.82
C PHE A 402 -38.02 29.25 -26.48
N PRO A 403 -38.87 28.37 -25.90
CA PRO A 403 -40.24 28.71 -25.54
C PRO A 403 -40.38 29.95 -24.63
N ASP A 404 -39.43 30.17 -23.72
CA ASP A 404 -39.31 31.33 -22.81
C ASP A 404 -38.45 32.49 -23.37
N ARG A 405 -37.78 32.30 -24.51
CA ARG A 405 -36.90 33.28 -25.17
C ARG A 405 -37.00 33.15 -26.69
N ARG A 406 -38.08 33.71 -27.24
CA ARG A 406 -38.45 33.61 -28.66
C ARG A 406 -37.70 34.62 -29.55
N GLY A 407 -37.57 34.28 -30.82
CA GLY A 407 -36.98 35.11 -31.88
C GLY A 407 -35.54 34.72 -32.24
N GLN A 408 -35.03 35.28 -33.33
CA GLN A 408 -33.69 34.98 -33.87
C GLN A 408 -32.60 35.03 -32.79
N PRO A 409 -31.65 34.07 -32.79
CA PRO A 409 -30.58 34.03 -31.79
C PRO A 409 -29.73 35.31 -31.81
N ILE A 410 -29.38 35.80 -30.63
CA ILE A 410 -28.64 37.04 -30.42
C ILE A 410 -27.21 36.73 -29.97
N ALA A 411 -26.23 37.16 -30.76
CA ALA A 411 -24.81 37.06 -30.45
C ALA A 411 -24.13 38.44 -30.51
N GLY A 412 -23.28 38.75 -29.53
CA GLY A 412 -22.61 40.06 -29.46
C GLY A 412 -23.56 41.27 -29.47
N GLY A 413 -24.81 41.09 -28.99
CA GLY A 413 -25.88 42.10 -29.04
C GLY A 413 -26.59 42.26 -30.39
N LYS A 414 -26.22 41.49 -31.42
CA LYS A 414 -26.80 41.51 -32.77
C LYS A 414 -27.58 40.22 -33.05
N LYS A 415 -28.61 40.28 -33.91
CA LYS A 415 -29.33 39.08 -34.37
C LYS A 415 -28.48 38.31 -35.38
N VAL A 416 -28.48 36.98 -35.29
CA VAL A 416 -27.84 36.10 -36.27
C VAL A 416 -28.87 35.66 -37.32
N ASP A 417 -29.09 36.52 -38.31
CA ASP A 417 -29.84 36.15 -39.52
C ASP A 417 -28.98 35.29 -40.48
N ALA A 418 -29.58 34.83 -41.59
CA ALA A 418 -28.90 33.92 -42.51
C ALA A 418 -27.79 34.63 -43.31
N THR A 419 -27.98 35.90 -43.67
CA THR A 419 -27.01 36.71 -44.40
C THR A 419 -25.80 37.02 -43.51
N ALA A 420 -26.04 37.34 -42.24
CA ALA A 420 -24.99 37.53 -41.23
C ALA A 420 -24.16 36.25 -41.03
N ALA A 421 -24.81 35.09 -40.91
CA ALA A 421 -24.13 33.81 -40.75
C ALA A 421 -23.33 33.39 -42.00
N LEU A 422 -23.90 33.54 -43.20
CA LEU A 422 -23.20 33.31 -44.47
C LEU A 422 -22.00 34.26 -44.66
N LYS A 423 -22.11 35.52 -44.20
CA LYS A 423 -20.98 36.46 -44.21
C LYS A 423 -19.86 35.99 -43.29
N LEU A 424 -20.18 35.63 -42.05
CA LEU A 424 -19.18 35.21 -41.06
C LEU A 424 -18.45 33.92 -41.49
N ILE A 425 -19.17 32.91 -41.99
CA ILE A 425 -18.53 31.67 -42.44
C ILE A 425 -17.69 31.87 -43.69
N ARG A 426 -18.00 32.84 -44.57
CA ARG A 426 -17.06 33.22 -45.65
C ARG A 426 -15.77 33.84 -45.13
N GLU A 427 -15.84 34.65 -44.06
CA GLU A 427 -14.67 35.26 -43.43
C GLU A 427 -13.80 34.20 -42.73
N VAL A 428 -14.42 33.26 -42.00
CA VAL A 428 -13.71 32.13 -41.38
C VAL A 428 -13.19 31.13 -42.42
N ASN A 429 -13.91 30.89 -43.54
CA ASN A 429 -13.43 30.08 -44.66
C ASN A 429 -12.14 30.65 -45.27
N ALA A 430 -12.08 31.97 -45.52
CA ALA A 430 -10.88 32.61 -46.03
C ALA A 430 -9.68 32.44 -45.08
N PHE A 431 -9.91 32.56 -43.77
CA PHE A 431 -8.91 32.28 -42.74
C PHE A 431 -8.44 30.82 -42.74
N TYR A 432 -9.36 29.84 -42.86
CA TYR A 432 -9.01 28.42 -42.94
C TYR A 432 -8.23 28.09 -44.22
N GLN A 433 -8.60 28.65 -45.37
CA GLN A 433 -7.85 28.50 -46.62
C GLN A 433 -6.45 29.12 -46.52
N GLN A 434 -6.32 30.31 -45.96
CA GLN A 434 -5.02 30.96 -45.72
C GLN A 434 -4.14 30.14 -44.77
N ASN A 435 -4.70 29.63 -43.67
CA ASN A 435 -3.94 28.87 -42.68
C ASN A 435 -3.57 27.46 -43.16
N SER A 436 -4.41 26.83 -43.97
CA SER A 436 -4.18 25.48 -44.52
C SER A 436 -3.42 25.47 -45.86
N TYR A 437 -3.01 26.63 -46.37
CA TYR A 437 -2.38 26.76 -47.70
C TYR A 437 -3.28 26.22 -48.83
N GLY A 438 -4.59 26.47 -48.72
CA GLY A 438 -5.62 25.96 -49.62
C GLY A 438 -6.04 24.51 -49.39
N LYS A 439 -5.37 23.75 -48.52
CA LYS A 439 -5.69 22.33 -48.24
C LYS A 439 -7.07 22.13 -47.62
N THR A 440 -7.62 23.12 -46.92
CA THR A 440 -8.91 23.04 -46.20
C THR A 440 -9.80 24.22 -46.56
N SER A 441 -11.06 23.94 -46.88
CA SER A 441 -12.09 24.97 -47.12
C SER A 441 -13.41 24.63 -46.42
N LEU A 442 -14.23 25.64 -46.17
CA LEU A 442 -15.51 25.53 -45.46
C LEU A 442 -16.66 25.91 -46.40
N ALA A 443 -17.58 24.98 -46.64
CA ALA A 443 -18.76 25.20 -47.48
C ALA A 443 -20.02 25.40 -46.64
N LEU A 444 -20.77 26.46 -46.98
CA LEU A 444 -22.07 26.77 -46.41
C LEU A 444 -22.95 27.43 -47.47
N ARG A 445 -24.00 26.73 -47.92
CA ARG A 445 -24.99 27.27 -48.85
C ARG A 445 -26.08 28.00 -48.08
N ALA A 446 -26.87 28.84 -48.76
CA ALA A 446 -28.00 29.53 -48.12
C ALA A 446 -29.09 28.56 -47.60
N SER A 447 -29.22 27.38 -48.20
CA SER A 447 -30.04 26.27 -47.69
C SER A 447 -29.57 25.78 -46.32
N ASP A 448 -28.27 25.73 -46.10
CA ASP A 448 -27.60 25.09 -44.96
C ASP A 448 -27.66 25.95 -43.68
N VAL A 449 -28.26 27.14 -43.77
CA VAL A 449 -28.57 28.00 -42.64
C VAL A 449 -30.07 27.92 -42.31
N THR A 450 -30.40 26.89 -41.53
CA THR A 450 -31.75 26.55 -41.05
C THR A 450 -32.65 27.74 -40.71
N PRO A 451 -33.98 27.65 -40.89
CA PRO A 451 -34.94 28.51 -40.19
C PRO A 451 -34.72 28.48 -38.68
N VAL A 452 -35.22 29.50 -37.95
CA VAL A 452 -35.12 29.49 -36.48
C VAL A 452 -36.05 28.41 -35.92
N PHE A 453 -35.48 27.36 -35.33
CA PHE A 453 -36.24 26.28 -34.72
C PHE A 453 -36.38 26.48 -33.20
N THR A 454 -37.59 26.34 -32.66
CA THR A 454 -37.81 26.40 -31.22
C THR A 454 -37.51 25.05 -30.58
N LEU A 455 -36.58 25.02 -29.61
CA LEU A 455 -36.33 23.81 -28.84
C LEU A 455 -37.55 23.40 -27.98
N PRO A 456 -37.77 22.09 -27.71
CA PRO A 456 -38.94 21.61 -26.98
C PRO A 456 -38.92 21.89 -25.47
N LYS A 457 -37.89 22.58 -24.96
CA LYS A 457 -37.72 22.96 -23.55
C LYS A 457 -37.20 24.40 -23.46
N THR A 458 -37.40 25.04 -22.31
CA THR A 458 -36.98 26.43 -22.07
C THR A 458 -35.46 26.60 -22.09
N ALA A 459 -35.00 27.82 -22.42
CA ALA A 459 -33.63 28.26 -22.26
C ALA A 459 -33.14 27.96 -20.83
N THR A 460 -34.01 28.27 -19.85
CA THR A 460 -33.79 28.00 -18.44
C THR A 460 -33.58 26.51 -18.13
N TYR A 461 -34.30 25.61 -18.80
CA TYR A 461 -34.16 24.16 -18.61
C TYR A 461 -32.78 23.65 -19.06
N TYR A 462 -32.30 24.03 -20.25
CA TYR A 462 -30.98 23.61 -20.70
C TYR A 462 -29.87 24.25 -19.85
N ALA A 463 -29.99 25.55 -19.57
CA ALA A 463 -29.01 26.35 -18.84
C ALA A 463 -28.71 25.83 -17.43
N VAL A 464 -29.74 25.56 -16.62
CA VAL A 464 -29.57 25.17 -15.21
C VAL A 464 -29.14 23.70 -15.05
N ASN A 465 -29.46 22.86 -16.03
CA ASN A 465 -29.16 21.43 -15.99
C ASN A 465 -27.90 21.01 -16.78
N GLU A 466 -27.18 21.96 -17.39
CA GLU A 466 -25.90 21.69 -18.11
C GLU A 466 -26.04 20.85 -19.40
N LEU A 467 -27.24 20.83 -19.99
CA LEU A 467 -27.63 19.86 -21.00
C LEU A 467 -27.16 20.23 -22.42
N ASN A 468 -25.85 20.36 -22.61
CA ASN A 468 -25.22 20.76 -23.88
C ASN A 468 -25.50 19.76 -25.01
N ASP A 469 -25.19 18.47 -24.83
CA ASP A 469 -25.48 17.44 -25.83
C ASP A 469 -26.98 17.31 -26.10
N THR A 470 -27.81 17.34 -25.04
CA THR A 470 -29.27 17.26 -25.21
C THR A 470 -29.83 18.50 -25.92
N LEU A 471 -29.22 19.67 -25.79
CA LEU A 471 -29.54 20.88 -26.57
C LEU A 471 -29.18 20.65 -28.05
N HIS A 472 -27.98 20.12 -28.32
CA HIS A 472 -27.51 19.81 -29.68
C HIS A 472 -28.39 18.77 -30.37
N GLU A 473 -28.72 17.67 -29.68
CA GLU A 473 -29.59 16.62 -30.20
C GLU A 473 -31.01 17.09 -30.50
N HIS A 474 -31.59 17.96 -29.67
CA HIS A 474 -32.89 18.54 -29.98
C HIS A 474 -32.81 19.45 -31.22
N ALA A 475 -31.74 20.23 -31.36
CA ALA A 475 -31.50 21.04 -32.56
C ALA A 475 -31.32 20.16 -33.81
N GLN A 476 -30.52 19.08 -33.72
CA GLN A 476 -30.34 18.07 -34.76
C GLN A 476 -31.66 17.39 -35.15
N LYS A 477 -32.48 16.96 -34.17
CA LYS A 477 -33.80 16.36 -34.40
C LYS A 477 -34.77 17.32 -35.09
N LEU A 478 -34.73 18.62 -34.74
CA LEU A 478 -35.52 19.66 -35.41
C LEU A 478 -35.04 19.97 -36.83
N ALA A 479 -33.72 19.94 -37.08
CA ALA A 479 -33.18 20.03 -38.42
C ALA A 479 -33.62 18.85 -39.30
N VAL A 480 -33.53 17.60 -38.81
CA VAL A 480 -34.03 16.42 -39.53
C VAL A 480 -35.53 16.54 -39.83
N ALA A 481 -36.34 16.97 -38.87
CA ALA A 481 -37.76 17.23 -39.07
C ALA A 481 -38.04 18.39 -40.07
N GLY A 482 -37.10 19.35 -40.19
CA GLY A 482 -37.09 20.40 -41.20
C GLY A 482 -36.53 19.98 -42.56
N GLY A 483 -36.22 18.70 -42.78
CA GLY A 483 -35.73 18.15 -44.06
C GLY A 483 -34.21 18.10 -44.22
N TYR A 484 -33.42 18.37 -43.17
CA TYR A 484 -31.96 18.40 -43.25
C TYR A 484 -31.34 17.01 -43.05
N ASN A 485 -30.62 16.52 -44.06
CA ASN A 485 -29.83 15.29 -43.97
C ASN A 485 -28.51 15.54 -43.22
N LEU A 486 -28.41 15.11 -41.95
CA LEU A 486 -27.21 15.33 -41.13
C LEU A 486 -25.96 14.62 -41.67
N GLY A 487 -26.12 13.56 -42.47
CA GLY A 487 -25.00 12.82 -43.07
C GLY A 487 -24.30 13.54 -44.23
N GLU A 488 -24.79 14.72 -44.63
CA GLU A 488 -24.19 15.58 -45.66
C GLU A 488 -23.26 16.67 -45.10
N TYR A 489 -23.05 16.72 -43.79
CA TYR A 489 -22.37 17.82 -43.12
C TYR A 489 -21.27 17.33 -42.18
N ASP A 490 -20.02 17.64 -42.53
CA ASP A 490 -18.82 17.36 -41.73
C ASP A 490 -18.82 18.05 -40.36
N ARG A 491 -19.54 19.18 -40.24
CA ARG A 491 -19.56 20.06 -39.07
C ARG A 491 -20.98 20.60 -38.82
N ILE A 492 -21.50 20.48 -37.60
CA ILE A 492 -22.87 20.83 -37.21
C ILE A 492 -22.84 21.77 -36.00
N ALA A 493 -23.11 23.05 -36.26
CA ALA A 493 -23.08 24.12 -35.27
C ALA A 493 -24.50 24.51 -34.82
N VAL A 494 -24.70 24.68 -33.52
CA VAL A 494 -25.98 25.12 -32.93
C VAL A 494 -25.83 26.52 -32.32
N ILE A 495 -26.59 27.49 -32.84
CA ILE A 495 -26.44 28.91 -32.53
C ILE A 495 -27.65 29.41 -31.75
N PHE A 496 -27.42 29.93 -30.54
CA PHE A 496 -28.47 30.34 -29.61
C PHE A 496 -28.19 31.67 -28.90
N SER A 497 -29.23 32.32 -28.39
CA SER A 497 -29.11 33.49 -27.51
C SER A 497 -28.51 33.12 -26.15
N SER A 498 -27.61 33.96 -25.62
CA SER A 498 -26.78 33.59 -24.45
C SER A 498 -27.58 33.14 -23.21
N LEU A 499 -27.27 31.93 -22.76
CA LEU A 499 -27.77 31.30 -21.54
C LEU A 499 -27.01 31.77 -20.30
N THR A 500 -25.78 32.28 -20.45
CA THR A 500 -24.89 32.73 -19.37
C THR A 500 -25.56 33.63 -18.32
N ARG A 501 -26.45 34.53 -18.76
CA ARG A 501 -27.19 35.48 -17.89
C ARG A 501 -28.51 34.93 -17.32
N ILE A 502 -28.78 33.63 -17.45
CA ILE A 502 -29.88 32.96 -16.74
C ILE A 502 -29.42 32.70 -15.30
N ARG A 503 -30.29 32.98 -14.32
CA ARG A 503 -29.99 32.70 -12.91
C ARG A 503 -29.75 31.20 -12.73
N PHE A 504 -28.60 30.85 -12.16
CA PHE A 504 -28.11 29.47 -12.02
C PHE A 504 -27.79 28.75 -13.34
N SER A 505 -27.50 29.47 -14.44
CA SER A 505 -26.91 28.83 -15.62
C SER A 505 -25.58 28.18 -15.27
N LYS A 506 -25.44 26.91 -15.64
CA LYS A 506 -24.17 26.19 -15.68
C LYS A 506 -23.52 26.28 -17.07
N ILE A 507 -24.31 26.56 -18.10
CA ILE A 507 -23.83 26.83 -19.46
C ILE A 507 -23.25 28.25 -19.49
N THR A 508 -21.95 28.35 -19.21
CA THR A 508 -21.19 29.60 -19.01
C THR A 508 -20.25 29.97 -20.17
N TYR A 509 -19.90 29.02 -21.04
CA TYR A 509 -18.99 29.21 -22.17
C TYR A 509 -19.52 30.19 -23.24
N GLY A 510 -18.62 30.68 -24.10
CA GLY A 510 -18.98 31.51 -25.25
C GLY A 510 -19.28 30.67 -26.50
N GLY A 511 -18.26 29.97 -26.99
CA GLY A 511 -18.39 28.81 -27.86
C GLY A 511 -18.04 27.52 -27.10
N LEU A 512 -18.32 26.38 -27.71
CA LEU A 512 -17.84 25.05 -27.32
C LEU A 512 -17.83 24.16 -28.57
N ALA A 513 -16.90 23.21 -28.67
CA ALA A 513 -16.93 22.13 -29.64
C ALA A 513 -16.30 20.84 -29.08
N ASN A 514 -16.63 19.71 -29.71
CA ASN A 514 -15.97 18.44 -29.38
C ASN A 514 -14.63 18.33 -30.13
N VAL A 515 -13.56 17.98 -29.41
CA VAL A 515 -12.26 17.67 -30.01
C VAL A 515 -12.39 16.47 -30.97
N ALA A 516 -11.85 16.61 -32.18
CA ALA A 516 -11.86 15.60 -33.25
C ALA A 516 -13.26 15.04 -33.61
N ALA A 517 -14.32 15.85 -33.47
CA ALA A 517 -15.70 15.48 -33.78
C ALA A 517 -16.51 16.65 -34.38
N ASN A 518 -17.74 16.39 -34.82
CA ASN A 518 -18.50 17.32 -35.67
C ASN A 518 -19.44 18.31 -34.93
N ARG A 519 -19.54 18.29 -33.60
CA ARG A 519 -20.48 19.15 -32.84
C ARG A 519 -19.85 20.47 -32.40
N LEU A 520 -20.56 21.57 -32.65
CA LEU A 520 -20.24 22.91 -32.13
C LEU A 520 -21.48 23.61 -31.51
N TRP A 521 -21.27 24.48 -30.54
CA TRP A 521 -22.27 25.28 -29.81
C TRP A 521 -21.84 26.74 -29.74
N PHE A 522 -22.78 27.67 -29.91
CA PHE A 522 -22.52 29.10 -29.87
C PHE A 522 -23.54 29.81 -28.96
N ASN A 523 -23.12 30.10 -27.72
CA ASN A 523 -23.95 30.51 -26.58
C ASN A 523 -24.09 32.03 -26.46
N GLY A 524 -24.63 32.65 -27.51
CA GLY A 524 -24.69 34.10 -27.68
C GLY A 524 -23.33 34.75 -27.94
N ARG A 525 -22.34 33.95 -28.29
CA ARG A 525 -21.09 34.35 -28.92
C ARG A 525 -20.99 33.61 -30.26
N PHE A 526 -21.02 34.37 -31.35
CA PHE A 526 -20.95 33.89 -32.74
C PHE A 526 -20.28 35.00 -33.56
N ASP A 527 -18.99 35.14 -33.31
CA ASP A 527 -18.06 36.08 -33.92
C ASP A 527 -16.87 35.31 -34.52
N PHE A 528 -16.02 36.00 -35.27
CA PHE A 528 -14.92 35.35 -36.01
C PHE A 528 -14.03 34.53 -35.08
N GLY A 529 -13.63 35.12 -33.94
CA GLY A 529 -12.74 34.47 -32.99
C GLY A 529 -13.33 33.20 -32.39
N ALA A 530 -14.58 33.26 -31.92
CA ALA A 530 -15.26 32.06 -31.43
C ALA A 530 -15.38 30.99 -32.51
N VAL A 531 -15.87 31.35 -33.71
CA VAL A 531 -16.16 30.35 -34.75
C VAL A 531 -14.88 29.71 -35.30
N ALA A 532 -13.81 30.49 -35.47
CA ALA A 532 -12.51 29.95 -35.90
C ALA A 532 -11.88 29.04 -34.82
N HIS A 533 -12.01 29.41 -33.54
CA HIS A 533 -11.51 28.63 -32.41
C HIS A 533 -12.25 27.29 -32.23
N GLU A 534 -13.59 27.32 -32.15
CA GLU A 534 -14.38 26.09 -31.96
C GLU A 534 -14.22 25.11 -33.13
N LEU A 535 -14.03 25.62 -34.37
CA LEU A 535 -13.69 24.76 -35.51
C LEU A 535 -12.31 24.11 -35.34
N GLY A 536 -11.34 24.74 -34.70
CA GLY A 536 -10.01 24.17 -34.41
C GLY A 536 -10.10 22.87 -33.61
N HIS A 537 -10.93 22.86 -32.57
CA HIS A 537 -11.24 21.63 -31.82
C HIS A 537 -11.81 20.54 -32.72
N THR A 538 -12.73 20.85 -33.63
CA THR A 538 -13.31 19.82 -34.53
C THR A 538 -12.28 19.16 -35.45
N TYR A 539 -11.11 19.78 -35.69
CA TYR A 539 -10.00 19.16 -36.42
C TYR A 539 -9.02 18.39 -35.52
N GLY A 540 -9.17 18.44 -34.20
CA GLY A 540 -8.35 17.71 -33.22
C GLY A 540 -7.41 18.59 -32.40
N LEU A 541 -7.45 19.92 -32.54
CA LEU A 541 -6.57 20.81 -31.78
C LEU A 541 -7.05 21.02 -30.34
N HIS A 542 -6.08 21.16 -29.43
CA HIS A 542 -6.28 21.61 -28.06
C HIS A 542 -6.04 23.14 -27.95
N HIS A 543 -6.12 23.71 -26.74
CA HIS A 543 -5.79 25.11 -26.50
C HIS A 543 -4.29 25.38 -26.71
N ALA A 544 -3.95 26.60 -27.15
CA ALA A 544 -2.58 27.07 -27.23
C ALA A 544 -2.25 27.92 -25.99
N ASN A 545 -1.35 27.40 -25.17
CA ASN A 545 -1.12 27.84 -23.81
C ASN A 545 0.20 28.60 -23.71
N LEU A 546 0.53 29.08 -22.51
CA LEU A 546 1.79 29.78 -22.22
C LEU A 546 2.45 29.13 -21.00
N TRP A 547 3.73 28.75 -21.12
CA TRP A 547 4.48 28.30 -19.96
C TRP A 547 4.82 29.49 -19.07
N ARG A 548 4.21 29.57 -17.89
CA ARG A 548 4.46 30.63 -16.91
C ARG A 548 5.34 30.11 -15.79
N THR A 549 6.59 30.55 -15.74
CA THR A 549 7.50 30.25 -14.64
C THR A 549 7.20 31.10 -13.40
N THR A 550 7.59 30.58 -12.24
CA THR A 550 7.52 31.29 -10.95
C THR A 550 8.82 32.00 -10.60
N ASP A 551 9.93 31.62 -11.24
CA ASP A 551 11.28 32.17 -11.02
C ASP A 551 11.71 33.22 -12.07
N GLN A 552 10.82 33.55 -13.02
CA GLN A 552 11.08 34.45 -14.15
C GLN A 552 12.17 33.95 -15.12
N SER A 553 12.47 32.65 -15.15
CA SER A 553 13.27 32.03 -16.23
C SER A 553 12.39 31.55 -17.39
N VAL A 554 12.98 31.14 -18.52
CA VAL A 554 12.22 30.62 -19.68
C VAL A 554 11.57 29.26 -19.40
N ILE A 555 12.27 28.37 -18.68
CA ILE A 555 11.93 26.94 -18.56
C ILE A 555 11.94 26.37 -17.13
N GLY A 556 12.09 27.23 -16.12
CA GLY A 556 12.09 26.85 -14.71
C GLY A 556 10.73 26.35 -14.18
N PRO A 557 10.61 26.11 -12.87
CA PRO A 557 9.36 25.71 -12.23
C PRO A 557 8.24 26.70 -12.58
N GLY A 558 7.08 26.16 -12.98
CA GLY A 558 6.01 26.92 -13.58
C GLY A 558 4.75 26.11 -13.83
N SER A 559 3.82 26.68 -14.57
CA SER A 559 2.55 26.06 -14.96
C SER A 559 2.11 26.52 -16.34
N SER A 560 1.49 25.61 -17.10
CA SER A 560 0.75 25.97 -18.32
C SER A 560 -0.42 26.92 -17.97
N VAL A 561 -0.49 28.06 -18.65
CA VAL A 561 -1.60 29.01 -18.59
C VAL A 561 -2.46 28.80 -19.82
N GLU A 562 -3.67 28.26 -19.60
CA GLU A 562 -4.69 28.09 -20.63
C GLU A 562 -5.08 29.44 -21.27
N TYR A 563 -5.29 29.45 -22.59
CA TYR A 563 -5.49 30.66 -23.39
C TYR A 563 -4.33 31.66 -23.27
N GLY A 564 -3.11 31.14 -23.44
CA GLY A 564 -1.86 31.85 -23.19
C GLY A 564 -1.08 32.29 -24.43
N ASP A 565 -1.18 31.57 -25.55
CA ASP A 565 -0.52 31.94 -26.81
C ASP A 565 -1.30 33.05 -27.52
N VAL A 566 -0.89 34.29 -27.29
CA VAL A 566 -1.48 35.50 -27.91
C VAL A 566 -1.25 35.59 -29.42
N PHE A 567 -0.49 34.68 -30.01
CA PHE A 567 -0.23 34.60 -31.45
C PHE A 567 -1.02 33.47 -32.13
N ASP A 568 -1.79 32.66 -31.40
CA ASP A 568 -2.65 31.59 -31.96
C ASP A 568 -4.15 31.90 -31.77
N VAL A 569 -4.99 31.45 -32.69
CA VAL A 569 -6.46 31.48 -32.53
C VAL A 569 -6.93 30.51 -31.42
N MET A 570 -6.16 29.46 -31.16
CA MET A 570 -6.38 28.51 -30.06
C MET A 570 -5.90 29.04 -28.70
N GLY A 571 -5.16 30.15 -28.68
CA GLY A 571 -4.67 30.79 -27.46
C GLY A 571 -5.37 32.10 -27.13
N ASP A 572 -5.53 33.02 -28.09
CA ASP A 572 -6.37 34.21 -27.93
C ASP A 572 -7.54 34.21 -28.92
N ASN A 573 -8.66 33.61 -28.51
CA ASN A 573 -9.90 33.66 -29.26
C ASN A 573 -10.69 34.98 -29.07
N TRP A 574 -10.25 35.90 -28.20
CA TRP A 574 -10.95 37.18 -27.93
C TRP A 574 -10.47 38.32 -28.82
N SER A 575 -9.16 38.43 -29.07
CA SER A 575 -8.62 39.37 -30.07
C SER A 575 -8.64 38.79 -31.49
N ALA A 576 -8.96 37.51 -31.65
CA ALA A 576 -8.95 36.80 -32.91
C ALA A 576 -9.66 37.53 -34.06
N THR A 577 -8.83 38.07 -34.95
CA THR A 577 -9.19 38.62 -36.27
C THR A 577 -8.58 37.75 -37.37
N SER A 578 -8.79 38.11 -38.63
CA SER A 578 -8.10 37.49 -39.77
C SER A 578 -6.57 37.69 -39.78
N ALA A 579 -6.00 38.42 -38.80
CA ALA A 579 -4.56 38.51 -38.59
C ALA A 579 -4.01 37.46 -37.60
N ASN A 580 -4.87 36.82 -36.79
CA ASN A 580 -4.47 35.65 -36.00
C ASN A 580 -4.22 34.46 -36.95
N HIS A 581 -3.50 33.45 -36.46
CA HIS A 581 -2.99 32.38 -37.30
C HIS A 581 -2.56 31.19 -36.43
N PHE A 582 -2.82 29.95 -36.85
CA PHE A 582 -2.39 28.76 -36.10
C PHE A 582 -0.86 28.67 -36.03
N ASN A 583 -0.33 28.16 -34.93
CA ASN A 583 1.10 27.93 -34.72
C ASN A 583 1.63 26.75 -35.57
N HIS A 584 2.95 26.67 -35.72
CA HIS A 584 3.65 25.69 -36.57
C HIS A 584 3.45 24.24 -36.11
N LEU A 585 3.40 23.97 -34.79
CA LEU A 585 3.08 22.63 -34.28
C LEU A 585 1.65 22.24 -34.68
N PHE A 586 0.66 23.10 -34.41
CA PHE A 586 -0.75 22.81 -34.72
C PHE A 586 -0.99 22.64 -36.22
N LYS A 587 -0.35 23.46 -37.07
CA LYS A 587 -0.38 23.24 -38.52
C LYS A 587 0.27 21.93 -38.96
N THR A 588 1.31 21.47 -38.28
CA THR A 588 1.92 20.17 -38.58
C THR A 588 1.01 19.03 -38.13
N ILE A 589 0.42 19.11 -36.94
CA ILE A 589 -0.58 18.14 -36.44
C ILE A 589 -1.72 17.96 -37.46
N LEU A 590 -2.21 19.04 -38.07
CA LEU A 590 -3.27 18.95 -39.10
C LEU A 590 -2.78 18.51 -40.51
N GLY A 591 -1.49 18.24 -40.70
CA GLY A 591 -0.89 17.96 -42.00
C GLY A 591 -0.91 19.15 -42.98
N TRP A 592 -1.16 20.36 -42.47
CA TRP A 592 -1.19 21.59 -43.28
C TRP A 592 0.22 22.06 -43.60
N ILE A 593 1.12 22.06 -42.60
CA ILE A 593 2.57 21.93 -42.85
C ILE A 593 2.83 20.42 -43.07
N PRO A 594 3.36 20.00 -44.24
CA PRO A 594 3.80 18.62 -44.45
C PRO A 594 4.86 18.17 -43.44
N LYS A 595 4.93 16.88 -43.13
CA LYS A 595 5.99 16.32 -42.26
C LYS A 595 7.39 16.51 -42.88
N GLU A 596 7.46 16.52 -44.20
CA GLU A 596 8.67 16.78 -45.01
C GLU A 596 9.20 18.21 -44.82
N SER A 597 8.32 19.15 -44.45
CA SER A 597 8.66 20.54 -44.15
C SER A 597 9.09 20.77 -42.70
N VAL A 598 9.24 19.70 -41.90
CA VAL A 598 9.70 19.77 -40.50
C VAL A 598 11.07 19.15 -40.38
N ILE A 599 12.09 19.97 -40.14
CA ILE A 599 13.40 19.45 -39.75
C ILE A 599 13.32 18.99 -38.29
N THR A 600 13.83 17.80 -37.98
CA THR A 600 14.12 17.39 -36.61
C THR A 600 15.63 17.47 -36.39
N ALA A 601 16.08 18.42 -35.56
CA ALA A 601 17.49 18.57 -35.22
C ALA A 601 17.91 17.56 -34.14
N THR A 602 18.69 16.56 -34.53
CA THR A 602 19.33 15.59 -33.63
C THR A 602 20.83 15.83 -33.44
N GLU A 603 21.42 16.74 -34.21
CA GLU A 603 22.86 17.04 -34.24
C GLU A 603 23.10 18.56 -34.19
N SER A 604 24.30 18.97 -33.79
CA SER A 604 24.72 20.39 -33.78
C SER A 604 24.88 20.93 -35.20
N GLY A 605 24.27 22.09 -35.50
CA GLY A 605 24.33 22.69 -36.83
C GLY A 605 23.46 23.94 -36.97
N THR A 606 23.57 24.61 -38.11
CA THR A 606 22.71 25.75 -38.47
C THR A 606 21.51 25.25 -39.26
N TYR A 607 20.30 25.55 -38.78
CA TYR A 607 19.04 25.08 -39.34
C TYR A 607 18.21 26.27 -39.81
N ARG A 608 17.97 26.35 -41.13
CA ARG A 608 17.13 27.37 -41.75
C ARG A 608 15.65 27.04 -41.59
N VAL A 609 14.85 28.01 -41.15
CA VAL A 609 13.39 27.89 -41.04
C VAL A 609 12.72 29.03 -41.80
N TYR A 610 11.95 28.67 -42.81
CA TYR A 610 11.23 29.61 -43.66
C TYR A 610 9.92 30.09 -43.03
N ARG A 611 9.50 31.29 -43.41
CA ARG A 611 8.29 31.95 -42.90
C ARG A 611 7.03 31.16 -43.27
N PHE A 612 6.38 30.58 -42.26
CA PHE A 612 5.19 29.75 -42.46
C PHE A 612 3.85 30.52 -42.39
N ASP A 613 3.87 31.80 -41.96
CA ASP A 613 2.66 32.61 -41.74
C ASP A 613 2.25 33.49 -42.94
N THR A 614 2.32 32.91 -44.14
CA THR A 614 1.86 33.50 -45.40
C THR A 614 1.17 32.45 -46.26
N ALA A 615 0.16 32.86 -47.04
CA ALA A 615 -0.53 31.98 -48.00
C ALA A 615 0.38 31.52 -49.14
N ALA A 616 1.51 32.21 -49.36
CA ALA A 616 2.51 31.89 -50.38
C ALA A 616 3.73 31.13 -49.81
N ALA A 617 3.59 30.48 -48.65
CA ALA A 617 4.69 29.71 -48.06
C ALA A 617 5.00 28.47 -48.93
N ASP A 618 6.28 28.28 -49.23
CA ASP A 618 6.77 27.12 -49.96
C ASP A 618 6.69 25.86 -49.09
N LEU A 619 5.74 24.97 -49.39
CA LEU A 619 5.55 23.72 -48.67
C LEU A 619 6.65 22.67 -48.96
N THR A 620 7.59 22.94 -49.86
CA THR A 620 8.79 22.10 -50.05
C THR A 620 9.99 22.58 -49.22
N SER A 621 9.94 23.81 -48.71
CA SER A 621 10.91 24.35 -47.76
C SER A 621 10.67 23.88 -46.33
N PRO A 622 11.71 23.92 -45.46
CA PRO A 622 11.55 23.79 -44.01
C PRO A 622 10.71 24.93 -43.42
N LEU A 623 9.52 24.63 -42.88
CA LEU A 623 8.59 25.60 -42.28
C LEU A 623 8.51 25.49 -40.75
N ALA A 624 9.07 24.43 -40.17
CA ALA A 624 9.21 24.27 -38.72
C ALA A 624 10.49 23.50 -38.39
N LEU A 625 11.05 23.79 -37.21
CA LEU A 625 12.19 23.09 -36.63
C LEU A 625 11.78 22.46 -35.29
N ARG A 626 11.84 21.13 -35.21
CA ARG A 626 11.67 20.36 -33.97
C ARG A 626 13.04 20.07 -33.38
N VAL A 627 13.25 20.37 -32.10
CA VAL A 627 14.45 19.96 -31.36
C VAL A 627 14.01 19.04 -30.21
N PRO A 628 14.18 17.70 -30.33
CA PRO A 628 13.65 16.76 -29.36
C PRO A 628 14.32 16.88 -27.99
N ARG A 629 13.54 16.92 -26.91
CA ARG A 629 14.11 16.88 -25.55
C ARG A 629 14.28 15.45 -25.07
N MET A 630 15.42 15.16 -24.43
CA MET A 630 15.62 13.86 -23.78
C MET A 630 14.74 13.76 -22.52
N ASN A 631 14.00 12.66 -22.39
CA ASN A 631 13.31 12.22 -21.16
C ASN A 631 12.27 13.19 -20.54
N ARG A 632 11.75 14.20 -21.27
CA ARG A 632 10.82 15.21 -20.72
C ARG A 632 9.41 15.27 -21.30
N GLY A 633 9.06 14.45 -22.29
CA GLY A 633 7.68 14.31 -22.79
C GLY A 633 7.17 15.45 -23.69
N ASN A 634 7.87 16.58 -23.75
CA ASN A 634 7.63 17.67 -24.69
C ASN A 634 8.89 18.01 -25.51
N ASP A 635 8.70 18.54 -26.71
CA ASP A 635 9.79 18.94 -27.62
C ASP A 635 9.78 20.44 -27.87
N TYR A 636 10.94 21.04 -28.18
CA TYR A 636 10.98 22.40 -28.69
C TYR A 636 10.49 22.43 -30.13
N TRP A 637 9.58 23.35 -30.44
CA TRP A 637 9.13 23.65 -31.80
C TRP A 637 9.40 25.12 -32.10
N ILE A 638 10.26 25.38 -33.08
CA ILE A 638 10.73 26.71 -33.48
C ILE A 638 10.17 27.03 -34.88
N GLY A 639 9.63 28.23 -35.07
CA GLY A 639 9.02 28.67 -36.32
C GLY A 639 9.10 30.17 -36.55
N TYR A 640 9.12 30.61 -37.82
CA TYR A 640 9.27 32.02 -38.20
C TYR A 640 7.95 32.66 -38.64
N ARG A 641 7.63 33.84 -38.08
CA ARG A 641 6.33 34.51 -38.19
C ARG A 641 6.51 36.02 -38.39
N LYS A 642 5.86 36.64 -39.38
CA LYS A 642 5.92 38.10 -39.62
C LYS A 642 4.57 38.82 -39.66
N LEU A 643 3.45 38.11 -39.51
CA LEU A 643 2.13 38.75 -39.33
C LEU A 643 2.05 39.56 -38.02
N PHE A 644 2.82 39.16 -37.02
CA PHE A 644 2.89 39.78 -35.70
C PHE A 644 4.15 40.64 -35.63
N ALA A 645 3.98 41.97 -35.48
CA ALA A 645 5.08 42.94 -35.44
C ALA A 645 6.16 42.62 -34.38
N GLN A 646 5.79 41.88 -33.34
CA GLN A 646 6.68 41.48 -32.24
C GLN A 646 7.57 40.26 -32.57
N LEU A 647 7.26 39.52 -33.65
CA LEU A 647 7.98 38.32 -34.06
C LEU A 647 8.78 38.49 -35.36
N GLN A 648 8.74 39.66 -36.00
CA GLN A 648 9.29 39.86 -37.36
C GLN A 648 10.80 39.61 -37.48
N GLU A 649 11.53 39.76 -36.38
CA GLU A 649 12.99 39.61 -36.26
C GLU A 649 13.39 38.46 -35.28
N SER A 650 12.43 37.65 -34.81
CA SER A 650 12.65 36.67 -33.74
C SER A 650 11.99 35.31 -34.01
N ALA A 651 12.51 34.26 -33.37
CA ALA A 651 11.96 32.90 -33.52
C ALA A 651 10.82 32.66 -32.52
N CYS A 652 9.68 32.15 -32.99
CA CYS A 652 8.58 31.73 -32.13
C CYS A 652 8.88 30.33 -31.59
N VAL A 653 9.07 30.20 -30.27
CA VAL A 653 9.48 28.95 -29.61
C VAL A 653 8.36 28.42 -28.73
N LEU A 654 8.01 27.14 -28.93
CA LEU A 654 6.97 26.44 -28.17
C LEU A 654 7.55 25.17 -27.52
N TRP A 655 6.96 24.72 -26.41
CA TRP A 655 6.94 23.31 -26.05
C TRP A 655 5.70 22.63 -26.65
N GLY A 656 5.91 21.53 -27.37
CA GLY A 656 4.84 20.66 -27.88
C GLY A 656 4.75 19.37 -27.06
N GLU A 657 3.63 19.16 -26.38
CA GLU A 657 3.39 18.00 -25.50
C GLU A 657 3.05 16.75 -26.32
N ARG A 658 3.94 15.74 -26.28
CA ARG A 658 3.87 14.55 -27.16
C ARG A 658 2.65 13.63 -26.95
N PHE A 659 1.89 13.83 -25.86
CA PHE A 659 0.84 12.90 -25.43
C PHE A 659 -0.60 13.46 -25.48
N ASN A 660 -0.79 14.78 -25.60
CA ASN A 660 -2.10 15.41 -25.74
C ASN A 660 -2.18 16.44 -26.89
N GLY A 661 -1.07 16.77 -27.54
CA GLY A 661 -1.06 17.72 -28.66
C GLY A 661 -1.29 19.18 -28.25
N GLU A 662 -1.08 19.53 -26.98
CA GLU A 662 -1.07 20.92 -26.52
C GLU A 662 0.24 21.64 -26.88
N SER A 663 0.14 22.93 -27.17
CA SER A 663 1.30 23.82 -27.33
C SER A 663 1.41 24.76 -26.14
N ASN A 664 2.64 25.01 -25.69
CA ASN A 664 2.95 26.04 -24.71
C ASN A 664 3.95 27.01 -25.33
N LEU A 665 3.53 28.25 -25.62
CA LEU A 665 4.43 29.36 -25.92
C LEU A 665 5.42 29.51 -24.76
N LEU A 666 6.70 29.72 -25.06
CA LEU A 666 7.72 30.05 -24.08
C LEU A 666 7.98 31.56 -24.11
N ASP A 667 8.13 32.18 -22.94
CA ASP A 667 8.60 33.56 -22.84
C ASP A 667 10.12 33.58 -22.92
N MET A 668 10.67 33.81 -24.12
CA MET A 668 12.12 33.78 -24.36
C MET A 668 12.84 35.05 -23.91
N THR A 669 12.13 36.09 -23.45
CA THR A 669 12.68 37.43 -23.15
C THR A 669 12.70 37.75 -21.65
N THR A 670 13.29 36.85 -20.88
CA THR A 670 13.37 36.91 -19.41
C THR A 670 14.53 37.77 -18.87
N PRO A 671 14.45 38.32 -17.64
CA PRO A 671 13.38 38.14 -16.64
C PRO A 671 12.15 39.01 -16.90
N GLY A 672 10.98 38.36 -16.95
CA GLY A 672 9.73 39.01 -17.31
C GLY A 672 8.52 38.09 -17.19
N TYR A 673 7.38 38.59 -17.68
CA TYR A 673 6.22 37.79 -18.07
C TYR A 673 5.37 38.64 -19.03
N ASN A 674 5.61 38.50 -20.32
CA ASN A 674 4.83 39.15 -21.36
C ASN A 674 4.79 38.27 -22.62
N PRO A 675 3.69 37.55 -22.88
CA PRO A 675 3.58 36.71 -24.07
C PRO A 675 3.63 37.47 -25.40
N ARG A 676 3.70 38.82 -25.38
CA ARG A 676 3.86 39.64 -26.59
C ARG A 676 5.30 39.98 -26.97
N ASP A 677 6.32 39.75 -26.14
CA ASP A 677 7.73 39.94 -26.54
C ASP A 677 8.59 38.67 -26.47
N GLY A 678 8.06 37.56 -25.93
CA GLY A 678 8.71 36.25 -25.76
C GLY A 678 9.24 35.50 -27.00
N GLY A 679 9.54 36.16 -28.12
CA GLY A 679 10.26 35.55 -29.25
C GLY A 679 11.78 35.54 -29.02
N LEU A 680 12.47 34.50 -29.50
CA LEU A 680 13.92 34.37 -29.38
C LEU A 680 14.63 35.43 -30.26
N LEU A 681 15.17 36.46 -29.61
CA LEU A 681 15.84 37.59 -30.26
C LEU A 681 17.20 37.19 -30.86
N PRO A 682 17.70 37.90 -31.90
CA PRO A 682 19.01 37.62 -32.48
C PRO A 682 20.15 37.79 -31.46
N GLN A 683 21.18 36.95 -31.57
CA GLN A 683 22.37 36.97 -30.68
C GLN A 683 22.06 36.75 -29.19
N GLN A 684 20.92 36.13 -28.88
CA GLN A 684 20.55 35.70 -27.51
C GLN A 684 20.45 34.17 -27.49
N PRO A 685 21.54 33.44 -27.19
CA PRO A 685 21.50 31.98 -27.07
C PRO A 685 20.67 31.56 -25.85
N PHE A 686 19.68 30.70 -26.07
CA PHE A 686 18.95 30.01 -25.02
C PHE A 686 19.57 28.63 -24.77
N THR A 687 19.69 28.21 -23.51
CA THR A 687 20.30 26.91 -23.16
C THR A 687 19.46 26.14 -22.14
N ASP A 688 18.96 24.98 -22.55
CA ASP A 688 18.40 23.96 -21.67
C ASP A 688 19.48 22.95 -21.28
N ASN A 689 20.27 23.29 -20.27
CA ASN A 689 21.24 22.40 -19.62
C ASN A 689 20.61 21.04 -19.23
N SER A 690 19.31 21.02 -18.89
CA SER A 690 18.62 19.81 -18.42
C SER A 690 18.20 18.85 -19.53
N SER A 691 18.27 19.29 -20.79
CA SER A 691 18.16 18.46 -21.99
C SER A 691 19.47 18.44 -22.80
N SER A 692 20.51 19.16 -22.34
CA SER A 692 21.81 19.36 -22.99
C SER A 692 21.71 19.92 -24.42
N ILE A 693 20.84 20.92 -24.58
CA ILE A 693 20.55 21.60 -25.84
C ILE A 693 20.74 23.11 -25.63
N SER A 694 21.42 23.77 -26.56
CA SER A 694 21.39 25.22 -26.73
C SER A 694 20.89 25.56 -28.14
N PHE A 695 20.21 26.71 -28.29
CA PHE A 695 19.89 27.25 -29.61
C PHE A 695 19.86 28.78 -29.62
N GLU A 696 20.28 29.35 -30.75
CA GLU A 696 20.49 30.79 -30.95
C GLU A 696 19.90 31.24 -32.29
N ASN A 697 19.22 32.37 -32.29
CA ASN A 697 18.78 33.04 -33.51
C ASN A 697 19.96 33.82 -34.12
N LEU A 698 20.44 33.40 -35.29
CA LEU A 698 21.54 34.05 -36.01
C LEU A 698 21.08 35.27 -36.82
N GLY A 699 19.78 35.41 -37.05
CA GLY A 699 19.17 36.49 -37.80
C GLY A 699 18.17 36.02 -38.86
N VAL A 700 17.42 36.97 -39.40
CA VAL A 700 16.46 36.77 -40.50
C VAL A 700 17.09 37.13 -41.85
N GLY A 701 16.57 36.55 -42.93
CA GLY A 701 17.03 36.80 -44.28
C GLY A 701 15.98 36.53 -45.35
N VAL A 702 16.40 36.68 -46.61
CA VAL A 702 15.62 36.39 -47.82
C VAL A 702 16.55 35.67 -48.78
N ASP A 703 16.12 34.56 -49.38
CA ASP A 703 16.93 33.80 -50.34
C ASP A 703 16.79 34.30 -51.80
N GLU A 704 17.48 33.64 -52.74
CA GLU A 704 17.52 34.03 -54.15
C GLU A 704 16.15 33.91 -54.84
N GLU A 705 15.28 33.04 -54.34
CA GLU A 705 13.88 32.89 -54.76
C GLU A 705 12.93 33.90 -54.08
N GLY A 706 13.42 34.74 -53.17
CA GLY A 706 12.63 35.74 -52.46
C GLY A 706 11.87 35.21 -51.23
N ARG A 707 12.20 34.02 -50.73
CA ARG A 707 11.54 33.40 -49.57
C ARG A 707 12.18 33.92 -48.27
N GLU A 708 11.36 34.45 -47.37
CA GLU A 708 11.80 34.94 -46.06
C GLU A 708 12.13 33.78 -45.10
N TYR A 709 13.27 33.85 -44.40
CA TYR A 709 13.72 32.82 -43.47
C TYR A 709 14.34 33.39 -42.18
N ILE A 710 14.54 32.52 -41.19
CA ILE A 710 15.39 32.74 -40.01
C ILE A 710 16.38 31.57 -39.90
N ASP A 711 17.64 31.85 -39.54
CA ASP A 711 18.66 30.81 -39.31
C ASP A 711 18.84 30.58 -37.80
N ILE A 712 18.64 29.33 -37.37
CA ILE A 712 18.76 28.91 -35.97
C ILE A 712 19.98 28.02 -35.82
N GLN A 713 20.98 28.46 -35.05
CA GLN A 713 22.03 27.57 -34.59
C GLN A 713 21.45 26.66 -33.51
N VAL A 714 21.63 25.35 -33.63
CA VAL A 714 21.35 24.37 -32.57
C VAL A 714 22.67 23.72 -32.17
N THR A 715 22.90 23.56 -30.88
CA THR A 715 24.11 22.98 -30.31
C THR A 715 23.71 21.90 -29.30
N MET A 716 23.99 20.64 -29.65
CA MET A 716 23.93 19.52 -28.74
C MET A 716 25.17 19.54 -27.84
N ILE A 717 24.98 19.65 -26.54
CA ILE A 717 26.06 19.81 -25.57
C ILE A 717 26.52 18.42 -25.11
N ALA A 718 27.77 18.06 -25.39
CA ALA A 718 28.34 16.78 -24.96
C ALA A 718 28.36 16.65 -23.43
N VAL A 719 27.57 15.72 -22.90
CA VAL A 719 27.49 15.42 -21.47
C VAL A 719 28.65 14.51 -21.06
N PRO A 720 29.44 14.85 -20.01
CA PRO A 720 30.47 13.96 -19.49
C PRO A 720 29.86 12.65 -18.95
N ILE A 721 30.32 11.51 -19.46
CA ILE A 721 29.84 10.18 -19.06
C ILE A 721 30.81 9.58 -18.05
N PHE A 722 30.30 9.08 -16.92
CA PHE A 722 31.09 8.28 -15.99
C PHE A 722 31.39 6.91 -16.60
N SER A 723 32.60 6.73 -17.13
CA SER A 723 33.09 5.46 -17.68
C SER A 723 33.56 4.48 -16.60
N ALA A 724 33.76 4.96 -15.37
CA ALA A 724 33.79 4.13 -14.16
C ALA A 724 33.23 4.93 -12.97
N GLN A 725 32.34 4.29 -12.19
CA GLN A 725 31.79 4.84 -10.95
C GLN A 725 32.78 4.67 -9.78
N PRO A 726 32.62 5.40 -8.65
CA PRO A 726 33.29 5.03 -7.40
C PRO A 726 33.03 3.55 -7.07
N LEU A 727 34.10 2.76 -7.03
CA LEU A 727 34.01 1.30 -6.98
C LEU A 727 33.44 0.77 -5.65
N ALA A 728 32.12 0.57 -5.66
CA ALA A 728 31.30 -0.13 -4.67
C ALA A 728 31.33 0.43 -3.24
N ASN A 729 30.58 -0.21 -2.35
CA ASN A 729 30.60 0.10 -0.92
C ASN A 729 31.98 -0.25 -0.35
N GLN A 730 32.75 0.73 0.10
CA GLN A 730 34.09 0.52 0.68
C GLN A 730 34.03 0.45 2.20
N THR A 731 34.53 -0.65 2.77
CA THR A 731 34.73 -0.81 4.21
C THR A 731 36.20 -0.55 4.56
N ALA A 732 36.47 0.46 5.37
CA ALA A 732 37.79 0.74 5.93
C ALA A 732 37.81 0.52 7.45
N THR A 733 38.94 0.11 8.02
CA THR A 733 39.13 0.12 9.48
C THR A 733 39.47 1.54 9.96
N ALA A 734 39.08 1.88 11.18
CA ALA A 734 39.52 3.12 11.82
C ALA A 734 41.06 3.18 11.89
N GLY A 735 41.65 4.29 11.45
CA GLY A 735 43.10 4.44 11.22
C GLY A 735 43.60 3.97 9.85
N GLY A 736 42.78 3.28 9.05
CA GLY A 736 43.10 2.83 7.68
C GLY A 736 43.14 3.96 6.65
N THR A 737 43.16 3.62 5.36
CA THR A 737 43.06 4.60 4.25
C THR A 737 41.91 4.22 3.33
N ILE A 738 41.06 5.19 3.00
CA ILE A 738 39.97 5.07 2.02
C ILE A 738 40.48 5.67 0.69
N ALA A 739 40.17 5.03 -0.44
CA ALA A 739 40.57 5.50 -1.76
C ALA A 739 39.42 5.31 -2.77
N LEU A 740 38.72 6.39 -3.09
CA LEU A 740 37.64 6.40 -4.08
C LEU A 740 38.18 6.91 -5.42
N THR A 741 37.92 6.20 -6.50
CA THR A 741 38.27 6.64 -7.86
C THR A 741 37.07 6.46 -8.77
N ALA A 742 36.79 7.46 -9.59
CA ALA A 742 35.86 7.40 -10.71
C ALA A 742 36.59 7.81 -12.00
N SER A 743 36.04 7.46 -13.16
CA SER A 743 36.57 7.86 -14.48
C SER A 743 35.47 8.54 -15.29
N VAL A 744 35.80 9.64 -15.96
CA VAL A 744 34.87 10.42 -16.78
C VAL A 744 35.43 10.56 -18.19
N GLN A 745 34.60 10.19 -19.17
CA GLN A 745 34.83 10.42 -20.59
C GLN A 745 34.09 11.68 -21.01
N SER A 746 34.80 12.60 -21.67
CA SER A 746 34.28 13.89 -22.12
C SER A 746 35.11 14.41 -23.29
N GLU A 747 34.46 15.05 -24.25
CA GLU A 747 35.14 15.76 -25.35
C GLU A 747 35.55 17.19 -24.93
N GLY A 748 34.81 17.79 -24.00
CA GLY A 748 35.12 19.08 -23.37
C GLY A 748 35.94 18.97 -22.08
N ARG A 749 36.42 20.11 -21.57
CA ARG A 749 37.11 20.18 -20.27
C ARG A 749 36.14 19.93 -19.12
N VAL A 750 36.54 19.06 -18.18
CA VAL A 750 35.79 18.74 -16.96
C VAL A 750 36.60 19.14 -15.72
N ALA A 751 35.94 19.78 -14.75
CA ALA A 751 36.46 20.02 -13.41
C ALA A 751 35.81 19.07 -12.40
N TYR A 752 36.54 18.72 -11.34
CA TYR A 752 36.14 17.71 -10.37
C TYR A 752 35.91 18.32 -8.98
N GLN A 753 34.89 17.82 -8.27
CA GLN A 753 34.67 18.11 -6.85
C GLN A 753 33.98 16.92 -6.16
N TRP A 754 34.66 16.27 -5.21
CA TRP A 754 34.04 15.22 -4.39
C TRP A 754 33.08 15.80 -3.36
N GLN A 755 32.01 15.07 -3.07
CA GLN A 755 31.06 15.34 -2.00
C GLN A 755 31.01 14.20 -0.99
N LYS A 756 30.59 14.52 0.24
CA LYS A 756 30.14 13.57 1.26
C LYS A 756 28.75 13.99 1.73
N ASP A 757 27.78 13.08 1.68
CA ASP A 757 26.39 13.29 2.08
C ASP A 757 25.76 14.55 1.44
N GLY A 758 26.11 14.82 0.17
CA GLY A 758 25.66 16.00 -0.58
C GLY A 758 26.43 17.30 -0.34
N VAL A 759 27.45 17.31 0.53
CA VAL A 759 28.27 18.48 0.88
C VAL A 759 29.67 18.39 0.26
N ASP A 760 30.18 19.48 -0.32
CA ASP A 760 31.49 19.52 -0.99
C ASP A 760 32.65 19.30 0.00
N ILE A 761 33.53 18.35 -0.32
CA ILE A 761 34.70 18.01 0.50
C ILE A 761 35.81 19.03 0.27
N LEU A 762 36.31 19.60 1.37
CA LEU A 762 37.52 20.42 1.38
C LEU A 762 38.76 19.55 1.62
N GLY A 763 39.84 19.81 0.86
CA GLY A 763 41.12 19.14 1.04
C GLY A 763 41.79 19.50 2.37
N SER A 764 42.59 18.57 2.91
CA SER A 764 43.37 18.78 4.14
C SER A 764 44.65 17.94 4.11
N SER A 765 45.50 18.05 5.14
CA SER A 765 46.63 17.13 5.34
C SER A 765 46.22 15.65 5.45
N ARG A 766 44.94 15.39 5.76
CA ARG A 766 44.34 14.06 5.90
C ARG A 766 43.58 13.60 4.64
N ILE A 767 43.04 14.55 3.87
CA ILE A 767 42.17 14.32 2.70
C ILE A 767 42.80 14.92 1.45
N GLY A 768 43.40 14.07 0.61
CA GLY A 768 43.93 14.44 -0.70
C GLY A 768 42.94 14.17 -1.83
N GLY A 769 43.08 14.90 -2.94
CA GLY A 769 42.37 14.59 -4.18
C GLY A 769 40.90 15.04 -4.27
N ALA A 770 40.42 15.88 -3.34
CA ALA A 770 39.03 16.37 -3.33
C ALA A 770 38.57 17.09 -4.63
N LYS A 771 39.51 17.54 -5.49
CA LYS A 771 39.26 18.12 -6.81
C LYS A 771 39.90 17.34 -7.96
N THR A 772 40.01 16.01 -7.82
CA THR A 772 40.54 15.10 -8.86
C THR A 772 39.67 13.85 -8.97
N ALA A 773 39.85 13.07 -10.05
CA ALA A 773 39.15 11.81 -10.30
C ALA A 773 39.32 10.75 -9.18
N THR A 774 40.37 10.87 -8.35
CA THR A 774 40.61 10.06 -7.15
C THR A 774 40.59 10.92 -5.88
N LEU A 775 39.88 10.47 -4.84
CA LEU A 775 39.91 10.97 -3.47
C LEU A 775 40.68 9.98 -2.57
N VAL A 776 41.54 10.48 -1.67
CA VAL A 776 42.27 9.65 -0.70
C VAL A 776 42.12 10.23 0.71
N ILE A 777 41.53 9.46 1.63
CA ILE A 777 41.40 9.82 3.04
C ILE A 777 42.32 8.92 3.85
N ARG A 778 43.39 9.48 4.43
CA ARG A 778 44.36 8.76 5.26
C ARG A 778 43.94 8.81 6.74
N GLY A 779 44.18 7.76 7.51
CA GLY A 779 43.77 7.73 8.92
C GLY A 779 42.25 7.89 9.07
N ALA A 780 41.49 6.93 8.53
CA ALA A 780 40.03 6.96 8.50
C ALA A 780 39.41 7.06 9.91
N GLN A 781 38.37 7.87 10.06
CA GLN A 781 37.66 8.15 11.31
C GLN A 781 36.18 7.76 11.14
N ALA A 782 35.47 7.48 12.24
CA ALA A 782 34.05 7.13 12.18
C ALA A 782 33.18 8.21 11.46
N THR A 783 33.60 9.48 11.52
CA THR A 783 33.00 10.62 10.82
C THR A 783 33.20 10.62 9.29
N ASP A 784 34.10 9.78 8.76
CA ASP A 784 34.27 9.57 7.32
C ASP A 784 33.28 8.54 6.76
N ALA A 785 32.52 7.84 7.59
CA ALA A 785 31.43 6.98 7.11
C ALA A 785 30.28 7.83 6.53
N GLY A 786 29.78 7.51 5.35
CA GLY A 786 28.75 8.29 4.62
C GLY A 786 28.70 7.98 3.12
N ARG A 787 27.85 8.68 2.39
CA ARG A 787 27.68 8.54 0.93
C ARG A 787 28.61 9.50 0.20
N TYR A 788 29.39 9.02 -0.76
CA TYR A 788 30.35 9.83 -1.52
C TYR A 788 29.98 9.86 -3.00
N THR A 789 30.01 11.06 -3.60
CA THR A 789 29.81 11.27 -5.04
C THR A 789 30.89 12.17 -5.61
N LEU A 790 31.18 12.02 -6.90
CA LEU A 790 32.02 12.94 -7.65
C LEU A 790 31.13 13.83 -8.54
N LYS A 791 31.24 15.15 -8.38
CA LYS A 791 30.77 16.12 -9.38
C LYS A 791 31.76 16.18 -10.54
N ALA A 792 31.27 15.93 -11.75
CA ALA A 792 31.90 16.27 -13.01
C ALA A 792 31.26 17.56 -13.55
N ILE A 793 31.97 18.68 -13.41
CA ILE A 793 31.50 20.03 -13.76
C ILE A 793 32.01 20.37 -15.17
N TYR A 794 31.11 20.78 -16.06
CA TYR A 794 31.37 21.08 -17.46
C TYR A 794 30.56 22.29 -17.92
N GLU A 795 30.72 22.73 -19.17
CA GLU A 795 30.09 23.94 -19.71
C GLU A 795 28.55 23.89 -19.68
N GLY A 796 27.94 22.72 -19.88
CA GLY A 796 26.50 22.49 -19.75
C GLY A 796 25.99 22.21 -18.32
N GLY A 797 26.84 22.33 -17.28
CA GLY A 797 26.43 22.18 -15.88
C GLY A 797 27.24 21.16 -15.09
N THR A 798 26.58 20.16 -14.51
CA THR A 798 27.23 19.17 -13.62
C THR A 798 26.55 17.82 -13.67
N VAL A 799 27.34 16.76 -13.86
CA VAL A 799 26.93 15.36 -13.73
C VAL A 799 27.44 14.83 -12.39
N LEU A 800 26.67 13.97 -11.73
CA LEU A 800 27.10 13.25 -10.53
C LEU A 800 27.43 11.80 -10.87
N SER A 801 28.43 11.23 -10.19
CA SER A 801 28.60 9.79 -10.12
C SER A 801 27.45 9.12 -9.35
N GLU A 802 27.38 7.80 -9.43
CA GLU A 802 26.66 7.00 -8.43
C GLU A 802 27.23 7.23 -7.02
N GLU A 803 26.43 6.93 -5.99
CA GLU A 803 26.82 7.05 -4.59
C GLU A 803 27.66 5.84 -4.13
N GLY A 804 28.95 6.05 -3.89
CA GLY A 804 29.77 5.08 -3.17
C GLY A 804 29.55 5.21 -1.65
N LEU A 805 29.02 4.17 -0.99
CA LEU A 805 28.95 4.16 0.47
C LEU A 805 30.33 3.87 1.06
N VAL A 806 30.78 4.69 2.00
CA VAL A 806 31.96 4.41 2.83
C VAL A 806 31.50 4.01 4.23
N GLU A 807 31.96 2.86 4.70
CA GLU A 807 31.85 2.43 6.09
C GLU A 807 33.22 2.50 6.78
N VAL A 808 33.29 3.09 7.97
CA VAL A 808 34.50 3.06 8.80
C VAL A 808 34.25 2.23 10.05
N VAL A 809 34.80 1.02 10.06
CA VAL A 809 34.72 0.06 11.16
C VAL A 809 35.69 0.50 12.26
N THR A 810 35.13 1.06 13.33
CA THR A 810 35.81 1.08 14.63
C THR A 810 35.79 -0.32 15.23
N ASN A 811 36.85 -0.69 15.97
CA ASN A 811 36.95 -2.02 16.61
C ASN A 811 36.05 -2.10 17.86
N THR A 812 34.74 -2.18 17.63
CA THR A 812 33.68 -2.67 18.53
C THR A 812 32.39 -2.78 17.71
N ARG A 813 32.31 -3.79 16.83
CA ARG A 813 31.11 -4.02 16.01
C ARG A 813 29.95 -4.54 16.89
N PRO A 814 28.73 -3.99 16.71
CA PRO A 814 27.51 -4.56 17.29
C PRO A 814 27.33 -6.06 17.00
N GLY A 815 26.96 -6.82 18.03
CA GLY A 815 26.61 -8.24 17.96
C GLY A 815 27.79 -9.20 17.78
N ALA A 816 29.04 -8.83 18.08
CA ALA A 816 30.17 -9.75 17.98
C ALA A 816 30.00 -10.99 18.90
N LEU A 817 30.39 -12.17 18.41
CA LEU A 817 30.45 -13.40 19.20
C LEU A 817 31.44 -13.23 20.38
N ALA A 818 30.94 -13.41 21.61
CA ALA A 818 31.70 -13.25 22.84
C ALA A 818 32.37 -14.57 23.28
N TRP A 819 31.64 -15.69 23.15
CA TRP A 819 32.18 -17.04 23.25
C TRP A 819 31.24 -18.07 22.60
N LEU A 820 31.78 -19.25 22.28
CA LEU A 820 31.10 -20.38 21.66
C LEU A 820 31.49 -21.68 22.38
N ARG A 821 30.56 -22.63 22.47
CA ARG A 821 30.75 -23.97 23.01
C ARG A 821 29.98 -25.00 22.17
N GLN A 822 30.51 -26.21 22.14
CA GLN A 822 29.84 -27.42 21.64
C GLN A 822 29.92 -28.52 22.70
N SER A 823 29.18 -29.62 22.50
CA SER A 823 29.46 -30.90 23.15
C SER A 823 30.18 -31.82 22.17
N GLY A 824 31.26 -32.46 22.58
CA GLY A 824 31.78 -33.59 21.81
C GLY A 824 30.87 -34.82 21.93
N GLY A 825 30.83 -35.66 20.91
CA GLY A 825 30.14 -36.95 20.91
C GLY A 825 30.84 -37.99 20.04
N ASP A 826 30.42 -39.24 20.14
CA ASP A 826 30.85 -40.32 19.24
C ASP A 826 30.12 -40.24 17.89
N VAL A 827 30.73 -40.80 16.85
CA VAL A 827 30.10 -40.93 15.52
C VAL A 827 28.73 -41.62 15.59
N ASP A 828 27.86 -41.28 14.63
CA ASP A 828 26.47 -41.75 14.50
C ASP A 828 25.46 -41.27 15.58
N HIS A 829 25.84 -40.39 16.51
CA HIS A 829 24.97 -39.91 17.59
C HIS A 829 24.40 -38.49 17.37
N ILE A 830 23.34 -38.17 18.12
CA ILE A 830 22.64 -36.88 18.17
C ILE A 830 22.77 -36.28 19.58
N ASN A 831 23.14 -35.00 19.66
CA ASN A 831 23.07 -34.15 20.85
C ASN A 831 22.35 -32.84 20.47
N TYR A 832 21.26 -32.46 21.14
CA TYR A 832 20.46 -31.28 20.75
C TYR A 832 20.09 -30.35 21.92
N GLY A 833 20.29 -29.04 21.75
CA GLY A 833 19.94 -28.02 22.75
C GLY A 833 18.54 -27.44 22.58
N ASN A 834 17.53 -28.00 23.26
CA ASN A 834 16.15 -27.50 23.17
C ASN A 834 15.96 -26.12 23.81
N ALA A 835 16.54 -25.84 24.98
CA ALA A 835 16.29 -24.58 25.67
C ALA A 835 17.43 -24.09 26.57
N VAL A 836 17.53 -22.76 26.70
CA VAL A 836 18.51 -22.06 27.53
C VAL A 836 17.84 -21.04 28.46
N ALA A 837 18.36 -20.89 29.67
CA ALA A 837 18.01 -19.84 30.64
C ALA A 837 19.28 -19.23 31.25
N VAL A 838 19.17 -18.00 31.78
CA VAL A 838 20.31 -17.28 32.41
C VAL A 838 19.86 -16.70 33.75
N ASP A 839 20.69 -16.85 34.79
CA ASP A 839 20.41 -16.25 36.12
C ASP A 839 20.92 -14.81 36.26
N ALA A 840 20.55 -14.15 37.35
CA ALA A 840 20.94 -12.76 37.61
C ALA A 840 22.45 -12.53 37.81
N ALA A 841 23.24 -13.60 37.99
CA ALA A 841 24.70 -13.58 38.05
C ALA A 841 25.36 -13.93 36.69
N GLY A 842 24.57 -14.13 35.63
CA GLY A 842 25.04 -14.43 34.29
C GLY A 842 25.42 -15.90 34.07
N ASN A 843 25.10 -16.82 35.00
CA ASN A 843 25.29 -18.24 34.73
C ASN A 843 24.25 -18.73 33.72
N VAL A 844 24.67 -19.61 32.82
CA VAL A 844 23.85 -20.12 31.72
C VAL A 844 23.46 -21.57 32.00
N PHE A 845 22.19 -21.90 31.84
CA PHE A 845 21.64 -23.24 32.05
C PHE A 845 21.01 -23.72 30.75
N VAL A 846 21.37 -24.92 30.28
CA VAL A 846 20.82 -25.49 29.05
C VAL A 846 20.28 -26.88 29.35
N THR A 847 19.09 -27.18 28.81
CA THR A 847 18.54 -28.54 28.75
C THR A 847 18.26 -28.97 27.32
N GLY A 848 18.29 -30.27 27.11
CA GLY A 848 18.16 -30.89 25.81
C GLY A 848 18.17 -32.41 25.91
N ASP A 849 18.33 -33.07 24.78
CA ASP A 849 18.42 -34.52 24.64
C ASP A 849 19.74 -34.94 23.98
N PHE A 850 20.20 -36.15 24.27
CA PHE A 850 21.39 -36.73 23.67
C PHE A 850 21.34 -38.26 23.62
N SER A 851 22.12 -38.82 22.71
CA SER A 851 22.32 -40.28 22.54
C SER A 851 23.82 -40.61 22.66
N GLY A 852 24.17 -41.86 22.97
CA GLY A 852 25.57 -42.27 23.12
C GLY A 852 26.30 -41.50 24.24
N GLN A 853 27.28 -40.68 23.88
CA GLN A 853 28.03 -39.83 24.82
C GLN A 853 27.94 -38.34 24.46
N ALA A 854 27.78 -37.49 25.49
CA ALA A 854 27.83 -36.04 25.37
C ALA A 854 28.87 -35.45 26.34
N VAL A 855 29.87 -34.76 25.79
CA VAL A 855 31.03 -34.25 26.53
C VAL A 855 30.92 -32.74 26.74
N PHE A 856 30.70 -32.33 28.00
CA PHE A 856 30.56 -30.93 28.42
C PHE A 856 31.82 -30.49 29.20
N GLY A 857 32.83 -30.01 28.48
CA GLY A 857 34.15 -29.75 29.07
C GLY A 857 34.78 -31.07 29.55
N ASP A 858 35.22 -31.13 30.80
CA ASP A 858 35.78 -32.36 31.39
C ASP A 858 34.69 -33.36 31.88
N ILE A 859 33.40 -33.07 31.67
CA ILE A 859 32.29 -33.91 32.14
C ILE A 859 31.63 -34.66 30.97
N THR A 860 31.86 -35.96 30.89
CA THR A 860 31.11 -36.86 29.97
C THR A 860 29.82 -37.35 30.62
N LEU A 861 28.70 -37.22 29.91
CA LEU A 861 27.45 -37.94 30.16
C LEU A 861 27.33 -39.11 29.16
N THR A 862 26.62 -40.16 29.54
CA THR A 862 26.36 -41.33 28.69
C THR A 862 24.89 -41.72 28.79
N SER A 863 24.22 -41.88 27.63
CA SER A 863 22.82 -42.29 27.56
C SER A 863 22.65 -43.75 27.99
N VAL A 864 21.50 -44.05 28.58
CA VAL A 864 21.06 -45.40 28.98
C VAL A 864 20.00 -45.96 28.00
N GLY A 865 19.42 -45.10 27.16
CA GLY A 865 18.31 -45.42 26.25
C GLY A 865 18.53 -44.88 24.84
N GLU A 866 17.43 -44.74 24.10
CA GLU A 866 17.40 -44.18 22.73
C GLU A 866 17.87 -42.71 22.75
N THR A 867 17.31 -41.91 23.66
CA THR A 867 17.81 -40.59 24.04
C THR A 867 17.65 -40.39 25.55
N ASP A 868 18.56 -39.64 26.16
CA ASP A 868 18.52 -39.21 27.55
C ASP A 868 18.50 -37.68 27.65
N ILE A 869 17.95 -37.15 28.74
CA ILE A 869 17.91 -35.72 29.04
C ILE A 869 19.27 -35.27 29.57
N PHE A 870 19.80 -34.15 29.06
CA PHE A 870 20.87 -33.42 29.74
C PHE A 870 20.38 -32.11 30.38
N LEU A 871 21.07 -31.71 31.45
CA LEU A 871 20.98 -30.38 32.06
C LEU A 871 22.39 -29.94 32.46
N VAL A 872 22.88 -28.85 31.87
CA VAL A 872 24.25 -28.34 32.07
C VAL A 872 24.21 -26.88 32.53
N LYS A 873 25.12 -26.53 33.46
CA LYS A 873 25.38 -25.16 33.91
C LYS A 873 26.76 -24.69 33.46
N TYR A 874 26.83 -23.50 32.89
CA TYR A 874 28.05 -22.74 32.62
C TYR A 874 28.07 -21.45 33.47
N ASP A 875 29.26 -20.90 33.72
CA ASP A 875 29.39 -19.53 34.22
C ASP A 875 29.20 -18.49 33.09
N GLN A 876 29.29 -17.20 33.44
CA GLN A 876 29.21 -16.08 32.50
C GLN A 876 30.27 -16.10 31.37
N ASN A 877 31.38 -16.81 31.57
CA ASN A 877 32.50 -16.97 30.63
C ASN A 877 32.36 -18.24 29.76
N GLY A 878 31.32 -19.04 29.97
CA GLY A 878 31.10 -20.33 29.31
C GLY A 878 31.94 -21.47 29.88
N ALA A 879 32.44 -21.40 31.11
CA ALA A 879 33.11 -22.51 31.78
C ALA A 879 32.09 -23.42 32.48
N VAL A 880 32.10 -24.73 32.16
CA VAL A 880 31.17 -25.71 32.74
C VAL A 880 31.35 -25.78 34.26
N GLN A 881 30.25 -25.63 34.99
CA GLN A 881 30.20 -25.71 36.46
C GLN A 881 29.71 -27.09 36.91
N TRP A 882 28.71 -27.64 36.20
CA TRP A 882 28.24 -29.01 36.36
C TRP A 882 27.38 -29.43 35.17
N ALA A 883 27.31 -30.74 34.92
CA ALA A 883 26.32 -31.35 34.03
C ALA A 883 25.60 -32.50 34.76
N ARG A 884 24.37 -32.82 34.33
CA ARG A 884 23.51 -33.87 34.87
C ARG A 884 22.81 -34.59 33.71
N ARG A 885 22.69 -35.91 33.83
CA ARG A 885 21.78 -36.74 33.04
C ARG A 885 20.48 -36.95 33.80
N ALA A 886 19.37 -37.06 33.11
CA ALA A 886 18.16 -37.71 33.59
C ALA A 886 17.53 -38.57 32.48
N GLY A 887 16.77 -39.59 32.85
CA GLY A 887 16.13 -40.52 31.90
C GLY A 887 16.47 -41.99 32.14
N GLY A 888 16.11 -42.87 31.22
CA GLY A 888 16.15 -44.32 31.37
C GLY A 888 16.45 -45.10 30.09
N VAL A 889 15.60 -46.07 29.73
CA VAL A 889 15.83 -47.01 28.62
C VAL A 889 15.01 -46.68 27.36
N GLY A 890 14.09 -45.71 27.45
CA GLY A 890 13.29 -45.25 26.33
C GLY A 890 13.96 -44.12 25.56
N ALA A 891 13.16 -43.33 24.85
CA ALA A 891 13.54 -41.98 24.42
C ALA A 891 13.00 -40.97 25.42
N ASP A 892 13.89 -40.13 25.97
CA ASP A 892 13.58 -39.07 26.93
C ASP A 892 14.19 -37.75 26.45
N ALA A 893 13.49 -36.62 26.65
CA ALA A 893 13.97 -35.31 26.22
C ALA A 893 13.55 -34.15 27.14
N GLY A 894 14.48 -33.22 27.39
CA GLY A 894 14.23 -31.99 28.12
C GLY A 894 13.93 -30.86 27.15
N ASN A 895 12.69 -30.36 27.15
CA ASN A 895 12.21 -29.39 26.16
C ASN A 895 12.42 -27.94 26.59
N HIS A 896 12.28 -27.63 27.89
CA HIS A 896 12.37 -26.24 28.38
C HIS A 896 12.99 -26.13 29.77
N VAL A 897 13.71 -25.04 30.01
CA VAL A 897 14.38 -24.71 31.28
C VAL A 897 14.00 -23.30 31.75
N ALA A 898 13.87 -23.11 33.06
CA ALA A 898 13.73 -21.82 33.73
C ALA A 898 14.59 -21.79 35.00
N VAL A 899 14.90 -20.60 35.50
CA VAL A 899 15.71 -20.39 36.71
C VAL A 899 15.09 -19.31 37.60
N ASP A 900 15.10 -19.50 38.92
CA ASP A 900 14.63 -18.50 39.89
C ASP A 900 15.74 -17.60 40.42
N ILE A 901 15.38 -16.55 41.18
CA ILE A 901 16.34 -15.56 41.71
C ILE A 901 17.43 -16.20 42.60
N PRO A 902 17.13 -17.19 43.48
CA PRO A 902 18.15 -18.01 44.15
C PRO A 902 19.01 -18.93 43.26
N GLY A 903 18.73 -19.04 41.96
CA GLY A 903 19.45 -19.91 41.03
C GLY A 903 19.00 -21.38 41.03
N ASN A 904 17.83 -21.71 41.57
CA ASN A 904 17.24 -23.05 41.40
C ASN A 904 16.75 -23.20 39.96
N VAL A 905 16.92 -24.39 39.41
CA VAL A 905 16.65 -24.70 38.00
C VAL A 905 15.41 -25.57 37.89
N TYR A 906 14.53 -25.27 36.94
CA TYR A 906 13.28 -25.96 36.70
C TYR A 906 13.26 -26.42 35.24
N ILE A 907 13.05 -27.71 35.00
CA ILE A 907 12.96 -28.27 33.65
C ILE A 907 11.64 -29.01 33.45
N THR A 908 11.18 -29.03 32.19
CA THR A 908 10.04 -29.82 31.73
C THR A 908 10.37 -30.46 30.38
N GLY A 909 9.67 -31.54 30.05
CA GLY A 909 9.84 -32.26 28.78
C GLY A 909 8.96 -33.50 28.77
N TRP A 910 9.47 -34.60 28.23
CA TRP A 910 8.78 -35.88 28.17
C TRP A 910 9.74 -37.06 28.36
N PHE A 911 9.18 -38.22 28.70
CA PHE A 911 9.92 -39.47 28.84
C PHE A 911 9.07 -40.67 28.39
N ARG A 912 9.74 -41.72 27.89
CA ARG A 912 9.13 -43.04 27.58
C ARG A 912 9.51 -44.05 28.67
N ASP A 913 8.68 -45.06 28.86
CA ASP A 913 8.88 -46.17 29.82
C ASP A 913 9.15 -45.80 31.30
N SER A 914 10.35 -45.31 31.65
CA SER A 914 10.65 -44.71 32.96
C SER A 914 11.94 -43.88 32.95
N ALA A 915 11.88 -42.63 33.42
CA ALA A 915 13.03 -41.74 33.54
C ALA A 915 13.51 -41.60 34.99
N THR A 916 14.83 -41.64 35.22
CA THR A 916 15.42 -41.37 36.54
C THR A 916 16.07 -40.00 36.59
N PHE A 917 15.61 -39.16 37.52
CA PHE A 917 16.14 -37.83 37.82
C PHE A 917 16.89 -37.93 39.15
N GLY A 918 18.23 -37.92 39.14
CA GLY A 918 19.02 -38.03 40.36
C GLY A 918 18.70 -39.28 41.19
N ASN A 919 17.95 -39.12 42.30
CA ASN A 919 17.49 -40.19 43.18
C ASN A 919 15.97 -40.48 43.10
N VAL A 920 15.26 -39.93 42.11
CA VAL A 920 13.82 -40.11 41.90
C VAL A 920 13.57 -40.71 40.52
N THR A 921 12.99 -41.92 40.47
CA THR A 921 12.54 -42.55 39.22
C THR A 921 11.05 -42.31 39.02
N LEU A 922 10.70 -41.76 37.86
CA LEU A 922 9.32 -41.61 37.39
C LEU A 922 9.01 -42.72 36.39
N THR A 923 8.01 -43.55 36.67
CA THR A 923 7.49 -44.56 35.73
C THR A 923 6.41 -43.93 34.85
N ASN A 924 6.24 -44.42 33.61
CA ASN A 924 5.24 -43.93 32.68
C ASN A 924 3.81 -44.39 33.07
N THR A 925 2.77 -43.78 32.50
CA THR A 925 1.36 -44.25 32.56
C THR A 925 0.66 -44.38 31.20
N GLY A 926 1.38 -44.06 30.13
CA GLY A 926 0.92 -44.10 28.74
C GLY A 926 2.08 -44.45 27.81
N GLU A 927 2.09 -43.88 26.61
CA GLU A 927 3.20 -44.00 25.65
C GLU A 927 4.29 -42.97 25.96
N TYR A 928 3.93 -41.69 26.03
CA TYR A 928 4.84 -40.60 26.40
C TYR A 928 4.26 -39.77 27.56
N THR A 929 5.05 -39.53 28.61
CA THR A 929 4.59 -38.79 29.80
C THR A 929 5.45 -37.55 30.10
N ILE A 930 4.77 -36.44 30.38
CA ILE A 930 5.41 -35.19 30.85
C ILE A 930 6.01 -35.36 32.25
N PHE A 931 7.20 -34.80 32.44
CA PHE A 931 7.79 -34.54 33.76
C PHE A 931 7.94 -33.04 34.02
N VAL A 932 8.01 -32.65 35.30
CA VAL A 932 8.58 -31.38 35.75
C VAL A 932 9.57 -31.69 36.88
N ALA A 933 10.79 -31.17 36.80
CA ALA A 933 11.83 -31.41 37.80
C ALA A 933 12.51 -30.11 38.26
N ARG A 934 12.81 -30.03 39.56
CA ARG A 934 13.48 -28.90 40.21
C ARG A 934 14.83 -29.34 40.77
N TYR A 935 15.87 -28.59 40.44
CA TYR A 935 17.23 -28.70 40.96
C TYR A 935 17.62 -27.44 41.72
N ASP A 936 18.58 -27.52 42.64
CA ASP A 936 19.22 -26.33 43.21
C ASP A 936 20.33 -25.76 42.31
N ALA A 937 20.92 -24.62 42.71
CA ALA A 937 22.01 -23.96 41.99
C ALA A 937 23.29 -24.81 41.84
N SER A 938 23.42 -25.88 42.61
CA SER A 938 24.51 -26.88 42.56
C SER A 938 24.14 -28.13 41.76
N GLY A 939 22.96 -28.16 41.12
CA GLY A 939 22.49 -29.25 40.29
C GLY A 939 22.06 -30.49 41.08
N ASN A 940 21.70 -30.37 42.36
CA ASN A 940 21.08 -31.48 43.11
C ASN A 940 19.56 -31.46 42.91
N LEU A 941 18.94 -32.60 42.62
CA LEU A 941 17.49 -32.68 42.53
C LEU A 941 16.85 -32.37 43.89
N ARG A 942 15.77 -31.58 43.86
CA ARG A 942 14.90 -31.27 45.01
C ARG A 942 13.53 -31.94 44.92
N TRP A 943 12.97 -32.05 43.72
CA TRP A 943 11.84 -32.92 43.41
C TRP A 943 11.74 -33.16 41.89
N ALA A 944 11.14 -34.29 41.51
CA ALA A 944 10.65 -34.54 40.16
C ALA A 944 9.21 -35.07 40.27
N VAL A 945 8.31 -34.57 39.43
CA VAL A 945 6.87 -34.88 39.45
C VAL A 945 6.34 -35.08 38.04
N ARG A 946 5.18 -35.73 37.94
CA ARG A 946 4.40 -35.92 36.72
C ARG A 946 2.91 -35.96 37.06
N PRO A 947 2.01 -35.76 36.11
CA PRO A 947 0.60 -36.08 36.30
C PRO A 947 0.35 -37.60 36.33
N ASP A 948 -0.76 -37.99 36.94
CA ASP A 948 -1.30 -39.35 36.92
C ASP A 948 -2.13 -39.60 35.63
N ARG A 949 -2.21 -40.87 35.22
CA ARG A 949 -3.15 -41.42 34.22
C ARG A 949 -3.04 -40.91 32.79
N SER A 950 -2.05 -40.08 32.47
CA SER A 950 -1.81 -39.60 31.10
C SER A 950 -1.53 -40.75 30.13
N GLN A 951 -2.10 -40.66 28.91
CA GLN A 951 -1.86 -41.60 27.81
C GLN A 951 -0.77 -41.09 26.85
N TYR A 952 -0.79 -39.80 26.54
CA TYR A 952 0.20 -39.10 25.73
C TYR A 952 0.26 -37.66 26.28
N SER A 953 1.45 -37.18 26.67
CA SER A 953 1.60 -35.83 27.23
C SER A 953 3.04 -35.33 27.17
N TYR A 954 3.18 -34.06 26.80
CA TYR A 954 4.46 -33.39 26.55
C TYR A 954 4.48 -32.07 27.30
N GLY A 955 5.59 -31.76 27.97
CA GLY A 955 5.84 -30.42 28.49
C GLY A 955 6.54 -29.57 27.44
N SER A 956 5.90 -28.51 26.95
CA SER A 956 6.48 -27.61 25.96
C SER A 956 7.28 -26.49 26.62
N ALA A 957 6.78 -25.92 27.72
CA ALA A 957 7.40 -24.77 28.37
C ALA A 957 7.20 -24.73 29.88
N VAL A 958 8.16 -24.11 30.58
CA VAL A 958 8.14 -23.91 32.03
C VAL A 958 8.59 -22.49 32.40
N ALA A 959 7.88 -21.86 33.34
CA ALA A 959 8.20 -20.55 33.90
C ALA A 959 8.07 -20.60 35.43
N VAL A 960 8.75 -19.70 36.16
CA VAL A 960 8.76 -19.66 37.62
C VAL A 960 8.48 -18.25 38.15
N ASP A 961 7.63 -18.13 39.18
CA ASP A 961 7.34 -16.85 39.82
C ASP A 961 8.33 -16.52 40.97
N SER A 962 8.30 -15.28 41.45
CA SER A 962 9.28 -14.75 42.41
C SER A 962 9.25 -15.39 43.80
N VAL A 963 8.31 -16.31 44.08
CA VAL A 963 8.27 -17.13 45.30
C VAL A 963 8.47 -18.63 45.02
N GLY A 964 8.85 -18.98 43.79
CA GLY A 964 9.20 -20.34 43.40
C GLY A 964 8.02 -21.24 43.01
N ASN A 965 6.83 -20.69 42.74
CA ASN A 965 5.77 -21.48 42.11
C ASN A 965 6.07 -21.65 40.61
N VAL A 966 5.75 -22.82 40.07
CA VAL A 966 6.10 -23.19 38.69
C VAL A 966 4.84 -23.20 37.82
N LEU A 967 4.87 -22.52 36.69
CA LEU A 967 3.89 -22.65 35.62
C LEU A 967 4.46 -23.61 34.58
N VAL A 968 3.72 -24.67 34.25
CA VAL A 968 4.05 -25.60 33.17
C VAL A 968 2.93 -25.61 32.14
N ALA A 969 3.32 -25.55 30.88
CA ALA A 969 2.45 -25.62 29.72
C ALA A 969 2.86 -26.76 28.79
N GLY A 970 1.90 -27.34 28.08
CA GLY A 970 2.15 -28.48 27.21
C GLY A 970 0.89 -28.98 26.53
N THR A 971 0.97 -30.19 25.98
CA THR A 971 -0.07 -30.83 25.17
C THR A 971 -0.34 -32.25 25.68
N TYR A 972 -1.58 -32.74 25.60
CA TYR A 972 -1.94 -34.09 26.07
C TYR A 972 -3.17 -34.69 25.35
N GLU A 973 -3.27 -36.02 25.30
CA GLU A 973 -4.45 -36.77 24.85
C GLU A 973 -5.26 -37.31 26.04
N GLY A 974 -6.58 -37.43 25.84
CA GLY A 974 -7.46 -38.26 26.66
C GLY A 974 -7.75 -37.68 28.04
N ALA A 975 -7.07 -38.18 29.07
CA ALA A 975 -7.28 -37.76 30.46
C ALA A 975 -5.96 -37.69 31.22
N MET A 976 -5.78 -36.65 32.03
CA MET A 976 -4.54 -36.38 32.75
C MET A 976 -4.87 -35.73 34.09
N ARG A 977 -4.21 -36.16 35.18
CA ARG A 977 -4.52 -35.67 36.53
C ARG A 977 -3.32 -35.03 37.20
N PHE A 978 -3.46 -33.76 37.58
CA PHE A 978 -2.49 -33.04 38.41
C PHE A 978 -3.02 -32.98 39.86
N ASN A 979 -2.44 -33.78 40.76
CA ASN A 979 -2.91 -33.98 42.15
C ASN A 979 -4.40 -34.39 42.23
N GLN A 980 -5.28 -33.43 42.57
CA GLN A 980 -6.73 -33.63 42.69
C GLN A 980 -7.50 -33.05 41.49
N THR A 981 -6.81 -32.40 40.55
CA THR A 981 -7.40 -31.76 39.37
C THR A 981 -7.37 -32.72 38.19
N ASP A 982 -8.54 -33.20 37.77
CA ASP A 982 -8.71 -33.95 36.52
C ASP A 982 -8.80 -32.98 35.34
N LEU A 983 -7.95 -33.17 34.34
CA LEU A 983 -8.08 -32.62 33.00
C LEU A 983 -8.54 -33.71 32.01
N ARG A 984 -9.23 -33.30 30.96
CA ARG A 984 -9.63 -34.15 29.84
C ARG A 984 -9.53 -33.38 28.54
N ALA A 985 -8.92 -34.00 27.55
CA ALA A 985 -8.93 -33.51 26.19
C ALA A 985 -10.37 -33.55 25.66
N VAL A 986 -10.75 -32.53 24.89
CA VAL A 986 -12.03 -32.47 24.17
C VAL A 986 -11.86 -33.05 22.77
N GLY A 987 -10.65 -32.95 22.20
CA GLY A 987 -10.30 -33.37 20.84
C GLY A 987 -9.45 -34.63 20.82
N LYS A 988 -8.49 -34.67 19.90
CA LYS A 988 -7.39 -35.66 19.91
C LYS A 988 -6.33 -35.25 20.95
N THR A 989 -5.83 -34.03 20.80
CA THR A 989 -4.87 -33.40 21.70
C THR A 989 -5.37 -32.02 22.08
N ASP A 990 -5.30 -31.69 23.36
CA ASP A 990 -5.60 -30.35 23.87
C ASP A 990 -4.32 -29.75 24.49
N ALA A 991 -4.18 -28.43 24.43
CA ALA A 991 -3.18 -27.73 25.23
C ALA A 991 -3.61 -27.69 26.71
N PHE A 992 -2.65 -27.51 27.62
CA PHE A 992 -2.94 -27.29 29.04
C PHE A 992 -2.00 -26.27 29.67
N LEU A 993 -2.43 -25.74 30.82
CA LEU A 993 -1.62 -24.90 31.70
C LEU A 993 -1.85 -25.31 33.16
N ALA A 994 -0.78 -25.55 33.93
CA ALA A 994 -0.86 -25.90 35.34
C ALA A 994 0.11 -25.08 36.20
N LYS A 995 -0.32 -24.74 37.43
CA LYS A 995 0.52 -24.06 38.43
C LYS A 995 0.85 -24.98 39.60
N LEU A 996 2.11 -25.36 39.73
CA LEU A 996 2.67 -26.09 40.86
C LEU A 996 3.16 -25.11 41.95
N ASP A 997 3.08 -25.50 43.23
CA ASP A 997 3.79 -24.84 44.31
C ASP A 997 5.32 -25.14 44.25
N SER A 998 6.10 -24.50 45.12
CA SER A 998 7.56 -24.71 45.20
C SER A 998 7.99 -26.11 45.67
N ASN A 999 7.04 -26.98 46.02
CA ASN A 999 7.20 -28.41 46.35
C ASN A 999 6.73 -29.34 45.20
N GLY A 1000 6.39 -28.80 44.03
CA GLY A 1000 5.93 -29.56 42.87
C GLY A 1000 4.45 -29.96 42.91
N ARG A 1001 3.65 -29.40 43.82
CA ARG A 1001 2.22 -29.75 43.97
C ARG A 1001 1.34 -28.80 43.19
N ALA A 1002 0.59 -29.32 42.21
CA ALA A 1002 -0.43 -28.55 41.51
C ALA A 1002 -1.44 -27.90 42.47
N THR A 1003 -1.59 -26.58 42.29
CA THR A 1003 -2.52 -25.68 42.99
C THR A 1003 -3.77 -25.40 42.14
N TRP A 1004 -3.59 -25.29 40.83
CA TRP A 1004 -4.63 -25.33 39.81
C TRP A 1004 -4.06 -25.88 38.49
N ALA A 1005 -4.93 -26.41 37.64
CA ALA A 1005 -4.61 -26.79 36.26
C ALA A 1005 -5.86 -26.58 35.39
N LEU A 1006 -5.67 -26.27 34.11
CA LEU A 1006 -6.76 -26.05 33.15
C LEU A 1006 -6.41 -26.59 31.77
N THR A 1007 -7.44 -27.01 31.04
CA THR A 1007 -7.41 -27.34 29.62
C THR A 1007 -7.60 -26.08 28.78
N ALA A 1008 -6.92 -26.02 27.64
CA ALA A 1008 -6.99 -24.98 26.63
C ALA A 1008 -7.09 -25.65 25.25
N GLY A 1009 -8.31 -25.91 24.79
CA GLY A 1009 -8.53 -26.77 23.63
C GLY A 1009 -10.00 -27.07 23.36
N GLY A 1010 -10.28 -27.83 22.31
CA GLY A 1010 -11.63 -28.12 21.86
C GLY A 1010 -11.69 -29.29 20.89
N GLY A 1011 -12.33 -29.13 19.74
CA GLY A 1011 -12.73 -30.28 18.91
C GLY A 1011 -11.63 -30.92 18.04
N GLY A 1012 -10.41 -30.37 18.04
CA GLY A 1012 -9.39 -30.67 17.05
C GLY A 1012 -8.11 -31.28 17.62
N GLU A 1013 -6.98 -30.77 17.12
CA GLU A 1013 -5.63 -30.90 17.65
C GLU A 1013 -5.16 -29.50 18.06
N ASP A 1014 -4.91 -29.31 19.36
CA ASP A 1014 -4.49 -28.04 19.95
C ASP A 1014 -3.22 -28.25 20.78
N PHE A 1015 -2.26 -27.33 20.67
CA PHE A 1015 -0.88 -27.48 21.16
C PHE A 1015 -0.44 -26.26 21.96
N ALA A 1016 0.21 -26.44 23.12
CA ALA A 1016 0.93 -25.36 23.76
C ALA A 1016 2.35 -25.24 23.18
N ALA A 1017 2.76 -24.01 22.87
CA ALA A 1017 4.13 -23.72 22.46
C ALA A 1017 4.94 -23.13 23.63
N GLY A 1018 4.40 -22.09 24.29
CA GLY A 1018 5.12 -21.36 25.33
C GLY A 1018 4.24 -20.83 26.47
N VAL A 1019 4.87 -20.59 27.62
CA VAL A 1019 4.28 -19.86 28.75
C VAL A 1019 5.27 -18.83 29.32
N ALA A 1020 4.79 -17.60 29.52
CA ALA A 1020 5.53 -16.50 30.13
C ALA A 1020 4.72 -15.87 31.28
N LEU A 1021 5.41 -15.11 32.14
CA LEU A 1021 4.79 -14.37 33.26
C LEU A 1021 5.00 -12.87 33.07
N ASP A 1022 3.97 -12.05 33.35
CA ASP A 1022 4.20 -10.62 33.59
C ASP A 1022 4.79 -10.34 34.99
N ALA A 1023 5.22 -9.10 35.20
CA ALA A 1023 5.78 -8.64 36.48
C ALA A 1023 4.82 -8.72 37.69
N SER A 1024 3.53 -9.05 37.48
CA SER A 1024 2.55 -9.31 38.54
C SER A 1024 2.31 -10.82 38.78
N GLY A 1025 3.01 -11.70 38.06
CA GLY A 1025 2.88 -13.15 38.16
C GLY A 1025 1.67 -13.73 37.43
N ASN A 1026 1.12 -13.01 36.44
CA ASN A 1026 0.01 -13.47 35.61
C ASN A 1026 0.54 -14.30 34.43
N PRO A 1027 0.04 -15.52 34.17
CA PRO A 1027 0.45 -16.35 33.03
C PRO A 1027 -0.06 -15.85 31.69
N HIS A 1028 0.80 -15.98 30.68
CA HIS A 1028 0.50 -15.80 29.27
C HIS A 1028 0.88 -17.07 28.53
N LEU A 1029 -0.11 -17.76 27.98
CA LEU A 1029 0.03 -18.99 27.21
C LEU A 1029 -0.08 -18.66 25.71
N ALA A 1030 0.74 -19.28 24.88
CA ALA A 1030 0.58 -19.25 23.42
C ALA A 1030 0.82 -20.63 22.82
N GLY A 1031 0.32 -20.84 21.60
CA GLY A 1031 0.33 -22.11 20.92
C GLY A 1031 -0.50 -22.08 19.65
N SER A 1032 -0.91 -23.26 19.17
CA SER A 1032 -1.72 -23.43 17.96
C SER A 1032 -2.96 -24.25 18.25
N PHE A 1033 -4.01 -24.07 17.47
CA PHE A 1033 -5.29 -24.74 17.67
C PHE A 1033 -6.04 -24.93 16.35
N SER A 1034 -6.93 -25.93 16.28
CA SER A 1034 -7.65 -26.27 15.05
C SER A 1034 -9.16 -26.40 15.25
N GLY A 1035 -9.93 -25.89 14.29
CA GLY A 1035 -11.39 -25.81 14.39
C GLY A 1035 -11.86 -24.80 15.45
N ASN A 1036 -12.30 -25.28 16.62
CA ASN A 1036 -12.79 -24.45 17.72
C ASN A 1036 -12.18 -24.88 19.05
N ALA A 1037 -11.46 -23.98 19.72
CA ALA A 1037 -10.81 -24.23 21.02
C ALA A 1037 -11.38 -23.36 22.14
N TRP A 1038 -11.50 -23.93 23.34
CA TRP A 1038 -12.05 -23.30 24.53
C TRP A 1038 -10.96 -22.91 25.54
N PHE A 1039 -11.05 -21.67 26.01
CA PHE A 1039 -10.21 -21.08 27.04
C PHE A 1039 -11.12 -20.70 28.20
N ALA A 1040 -11.28 -21.63 29.15
CA ALA A 1040 -12.20 -21.57 30.30
C ALA A 1040 -13.69 -21.32 29.96
N ARG A 1041 -14.06 -20.10 29.55
CA ARG A 1041 -15.44 -19.70 29.16
C ARG A 1041 -15.53 -18.94 27.84
N ASN A 1042 -14.40 -18.54 27.26
CA ASN A 1042 -14.34 -17.99 25.92
C ASN A 1042 -13.96 -19.11 24.97
N TYR A 1043 -14.41 -19.04 23.72
CA TYR A 1043 -13.88 -19.87 22.64
C TYR A 1043 -13.29 -18.99 21.53
N ILE A 1044 -12.38 -19.57 20.77
CA ILE A 1044 -11.82 -19.01 19.55
C ILE A 1044 -11.97 -20.03 18.42
N SER A 1045 -12.01 -19.53 17.18
CA SER A 1045 -12.19 -20.33 15.98
C SER A 1045 -11.02 -20.10 15.03
N SER A 1046 -10.52 -21.20 14.48
CA SER A 1046 -9.50 -21.24 13.43
C SER A 1046 -10.15 -20.98 12.07
N LEU A 1047 -9.38 -20.41 11.14
CA LEU A 1047 -9.80 -20.08 9.78
C LEU A 1047 -9.20 -21.02 8.72
N GLY A 1048 -8.13 -21.74 9.06
CA GLY A 1048 -7.42 -22.70 8.22
C GLY A 1048 -7.40 -24.14 8.78
N GLU A 1049 -6.24 -24.79 8.68
CA GLU A 1049 -5.99 -26.14 9.21
C GLU A 1049 -5.46 -26.09 10.65
N SER A 1050 -4.70 -25.04 11.00
CA SER A 1050 -4.36 -24.64 12.36
C SER A 1050 -4.10 -23.14 12.39
N ASP A 1051 -4.54 -22.46 13.46
CA ASP A 1051 -4.32 -21.03 13.71
C ASP A 1051 -3.53 -20.84 15.02
N ILE A 1052 -2.85 -19.70 15.20
CA ILE A 1052 -2.17 -19.37 16.45
C ILE A 1052 -3.15 -18.85 17.50
N PHE A 1053 -2.87 -19.09 18.78
CA PHE A 1053 -3.57 -18.47 19.91
C PHE A 1053 -2.62 -17.78 20.90
N VAL A 1054 -3.15 -16.76 21.59
CA VAL A 1054 -2.50 -16.10 22.72
C VAL A 1054 -3.53 -15.84 23.82
N ALA A 1055 -3.28 -16.27 25.05
CA ALA A 1055 -4.21 -16.18 26.17
C ALA A 1055 -3.53 -15.71 27.47
N LYS A 1056 -4.10 -14.69 28.11
CA LYS A 1056 -3.68 -14.19 29.43
C LYS A 1056 -4.62 -14.69 30.53
N PHE A 1057 -4.06 -15.25 31.59
CA PHE A 1057 -4.74 -15.64 32.81
C PHE A 1057 -4.26 -14.76 33.97
N ASP A 1058 -5.02 -14.65 35.05
CA ASP A 1058 -4.47 -14.15 36.31
C ASP A 1058 -3.65 -15.24 37.02
N LYS A 1059 -2.93 -14.87 38.09
CA LYS A 1059 -2.18 -15.80 38.94
C LYS A 1059 -3.01 -16.94 39.58
N SER A 1060 -4.34 -16.86 39.51
CA SER A 1060 -5.31 -17.83 40.03
C SER A 1060 -5.88 -18.74 38.93
N GLY A 1061 -5.44 -18.60 37.67
CA GLY A 1061 -5.91 -19.38 36.53
C GLY A 1061 -7.18 -18.83 35.87
N VAL A 1062 -7.64 -17.62 36.23
CA VAL A 1062 -8.83 -17.00 35.63
C VAL A 1062 -8.45 -16.26 34.35
N LEU A 1063 -8.95 -16.72 33.21
CA LEU A 1063 -8.72 -16.08 31.91
C LEU A 1063 -9.15 -14.60 31.93
N GLN A 1064 -8.23 -13.71 31.56
CA GLN A 1064 -8.44 -12.28 31.39
C GLN A 1064 -8.80 -11.94 29.94
N TRP A 1065 -8.05 -12.50 28.98
CA TRP A 1065 -8.33 -12.37 27.55
C TRP A 1065 -7.71 -13.53 26.75
N ALA A 1066 -8.30 -13.84 25.60
CA ALA A 1066 -7.74 -14.73 24.58
C ALA A 1066 -7.86 -14.06 23.19
N ARG A 1067 -6.98 -14.44 22.26
CA ARG A 1067 -6.94 -14.01 20.85
C ARG A 1067 -6.53 -15.21 19.98
N SER A 1068 -7.03 -15.25 18.75
CA SER A 1068 -6.46 -16.04 17.66
C SER A 1068 -5.80 -15.13 16.61
N GLY A 1069 -4.98 -15.72 15.75
CA GLY A 1069 -4.54 -15.13 14.49
C GLY A 1069 -4.24 -16.25 13.49
N GLY A 1070 -4.58 -16.05 12.22
CA GLY A 1070 -4.41 -17.11 11.21
C GLY A 1070 -5.12 -16.83 9.89
N GLY A 1071 -5.00 -17.78 8.97
CA GLY A 1071 -5.31 -17.61 7.55
C GLY A 1071 -6.16 -18.73 6.96
N ARG A 1072 -5.61 -19.43 5.96
CA ARG A 1072 -6.23 -20.60 5.31
C ARG A 1072 -5.25 -21.77 5.12
N GLY A 1073 -4.00 -21.62 5.52
CA GLY A 1073 -3.03 -22.72 5.56
C GLY A 1073 -2.94 -23.27 6.98
N SER A 1074 -1.76 -23.75 7.35
CA SER A 1074 -1.39 -23.95 8.75
C SER A 1074 -0.54 -22.78 9.26
N ASP A 1075 -0.87 -22.27 10.44
CA ASP A 1075 -0.14 -21.19 11.11
C ASP A 1075 0.26 -21.63 12.53
N PHE A 1076 1.56 -21.74 12.80
CA PHE A 1076 2.08 -22.30 14.05
C PHE A 1076 2.77 -21.27 14.94
N CYS A 1077 2.43 -21.24 16.24
CA CYS A 1077 3.17 -20.45 17.22
C CYS A 1077 4.36 -21.25 17.74
N GLY A 1078 5.58 -20.68 17.71
CA GLY A 1078 6.77 -21.27 18.31
C GLY A 1078 7.03 -20.80 19.74
N ALA A 1079 6.88 -19.49 20.02
CA ALA A 1079 7.23 -18.92 21.34
C ALA A 1079 6.37 -17.73 21.77
N VAL A 1080 6.42 -17.43 23.08
CA VAL A 1080 5.82 -16.25 23.71
C VAL A 1080 6.75 -15.65 24.78
N ALA A 1081 6.82 -14.33 24.84
CA ALA A 1081 7.43 -13.59 25.94
C ALA A 1081 6.63 -12.34 26.29
N VAL A 1082 6.92 -11.73 27.45
CA VAL A 1082 6.20 -10.57 27.97
C VAL A 1082 7.20 -9.52 28.44
N ASP A 1083 6.98 -8.26 28.04
CA ASP A 1083 7.84 -7.14 28.44
C ASP A 1083 7.45 -6.55 29.81
N ARG A 1084 8.27 -5.64 30.32
CA ARG A 1084 8.07 -5.00 31.64
C ARG A 1084 6.81 -4.14 31.75
N THR A 1085 6.15 -3.81 30.64
CA THR A 1085 4.84 -3.14 30.60
C THR A 1085 3.66 -4.12 30.62
N GLY A 1086 3.94 -5.43 30.58
CA GLY A 1086 2.96 -6.50 30.48
C GLY A 1086 2.48 -6.76 29.05
N ALA A 1087 3.06 -6.10 28.04
CA ALA A 1087 2.77 -6.33 26.63
C ALA A 1087 3.46 -7.61 26.14
N VAL A 1088 2.79 -8.33 25.24
CA VAL A 1088 3.10 -9.71 24.88
C VAL A 1088 3.66 -9.76 23.46
N VAL A 1089 4.68 -10.58 23.24
CA VAL A 1089 5.21 -10.87 21.91
C VAL A 1089 5.11 -12.37 21.67
N VAL A 1090 4.67 -12.74 20.47
CA VAL A 1090 4.69 -14.11 19.95
C VAL A 1090 5.40 -14.17 18.60
N ALA A 1091 6.02 -15.30 18.31
CA ALA A 1091 6.66 -15.60 17.04
C ALA A 1091 6.43 -17.06 16.67
N GLY A 1092 6.57 -17.37 15.40
CA GLY A 1092 6.25 -18.67 14.81
C GLY A 1092 6.30 -18.58 13.29
N ASP A 1093 5.59 -19.46 12.61
CA ASP A 1093 5.44 -19.46 11.16
C ASP A 1093 3.96 -19.46 10.72
N PHE A 1094 3.73 -19.10 9.45
CA PHE A 1094 2.39 -19.02 8.88
C PHE A 1094 2.42 -19.25 7.37
N GLU A 1095 1.32 -19.78 6.84
CA GLU A 1095 1.19 -20.13 5.43
C GLU A 1095 0.19 -19.23 4.69
N ARG A 1096 0.49 -18.99 3.40
CA ARG A 1096 -0.42 -18.27 2.48
C ARG A 1096 -0.70 -16.86 3.05
N THR A 1097 -1.95 -16.44 3.15
CA THR A 1097 -2.34 -15.13 3.70
C THR A 1097 -3.03 -15.30 5.05
N ALA A 1098 -2.43 -14.77 6.12
CA ALA A 1098 -2.87 -14.92 7.51
C ALA A 1098 -3.08 -13.58 8.22
N ALA A 1099 -4.09 -13.50 9.09
CA ALA A 1099 -4.46 -12.34 9.87
C ALA A 1099 -3.83 -12.39 11.27
N ILE A 1100 -2.55 -12.05 11.37
CA ILE A 1100 -1.71 -12.19 12.57
C ILE A 1100 -1.38 -10.80 13.15
N GLY A 1101 -1.44 -10.66 14.48
CA GLY A 1101 -1.10 -9.39 15.16
C GLY A 1101 -1.90 -8.18 14.70
N GLY A 1102 -3.14 -8.40 14.24
CA GLY A 1102 -4.03 -7.35 13.71
C GLY A 1102 -3.61 -6.79 12.33
N GLN A 1103 -2.67 -7.44 11.66
CA GLN A 1103 -2.26 -7.15 10.28
C GLN A 1103 -2.58 -8.34 9.37
N LEU A 1104 -2.51 -8.13 8.06
CA LEU A 1104 -2.62 -9.19 7.07
C LEU A 1104 -1.21 -9.46 6.51
N LEU A 1105 -0.62 -10.59 6.88
CA LEU A 1105 0.65 -11.06 6.36
C LEU A 1105 0.40 -12.00 5.17
N THR A 1106 1.39 -12.18 4.30
CA THR A 1106 1.33 -13.18 3.21
C THR A 1106 2.70 -13.78 3.00
N SER A 1107 2.80 -15.11 2.99
CA SER A 1107 4.05 -15.82 2.80
C SER A 1107 4.52 -15.75 1.35
N LEU A 1108 5.84 -15.79 1.13
CA LEU A 1108 6.44 -15.68 -0.21
C LEU A 1108 6.63 -17.03 -0.92
N GLY A 1109 6.38 -18.15 -0.24
CA GLY A 1109 6.39 -19.50 -0.82
C GLY A 1109 5.81 -20.54 0.13
N GLY A 1110 6.67 -21.17 0.94
CA GLY A 1110 6.26 -22.07 2.03
C GLY A 1110 5.69 -21.32 3.23
N ALA A 1111 5.89 -21.89 4.42
CA ALA A 1111 5.63 -21.22 5.68
C ALA A 1111 6.71 -20.12 5.91
N ASP A 1112 6.27 -18.90 6.23
CA ASP A 1112 7.13 -17.75 6.54
C ASP A 1112 7.08 -17.42 8.02
N ILE A 1113 8.16 -16.84 8.56
CA ILE A 1113 8.25 -16.37 9.94
C ILE A 1113 7.27 -15.20 10.16
N PHE A 1114 6.51 -15.23 11.26
CA PHE A 1114 5.89 -14.04 11.84
C PHE A 1114 6.52 -13.63 13.17
N VAL A 1115 6.46 -12.33 13.47
CA VAL A 1115 6.67 -11.77 14.81
C VAL A 1115 5.54 -10.79 15.10
N ALA A 1116 4.78 -10.99 16.18
CA ALA A 1116 3.59 -10.19 16.47
C ALA A 1116 3.55 -9.73 17.94
N ARG A 1117 3.28 -8.44 18.14
CA ARG A 1117 3.19 -7.81 19.46
C ARG A 1117 1.74 -7.40 19.78
N TYR A 1118 1.34 -7.68 21.01
CA TYR A 1118 0.07 -7.31 21.62
C TYR A 1118 0.33 -6.45 22.86
N THR A 1119 -0.63 -5.58 23.19
CA THR A 1119 -0.64 -4.79 24.43
C THR A 1119 -1.04 -5.66 25.64
N ALA A 1120 -0.90 -5.12 26.86
CA ALA A 1120 -1.16 -5.88 28.09
C ALA A 1120 -2.62 -6.33 28.29
N ASP A 1121 -3.57 -5.63 27.66
CA ASP A 1121 -5.00 -5.97 27.55
C ASP A 1121 -5.34 -6.76 26.25
N GLY A 1122 -4.30 -7.22 25.53
CA GLY A 1122 -4.42 -8.09 24.38
C GLY A 1122 -4.87 -7.40 23.10
N GLN A 1123 -4.82 -6.07 22.99
CA GLN A 1123 -5.07 -5.40 21.71
C GLN A 1123 -3.83 -5.54 20.81
N PRO A 1124 -4.00 -5.84 19.51
CA PRO A 1124 -2.88 -5.88 18.59
C PRO A 1124 -2.10 -4.56 18.52
N SER A 1125 -0.78 -4.66 18.49
CA SER A 1125 0.16 -3.54 18.40
C SER A 1125 0.77 -3.45 17.00
N TRP A 1126 1.47 -4.51 16.57
CA TRP A 1126 2.04 -4.66 15.24
C TRP A 1126 2.32 -6.14 14.95
N ALA A 1127 2.49 -6.48 13.68
CA ALA A 1127 3.11 -7.72 13.22
C ALA A 1127 4.23 -7.40 12.22
N GLN A 1128 5.07 -8.39 11.94
CA GLN A 1128 6.10 -8.40 10.91
C GLN A 1128 6.19 -9.80 10.30
N ARG A 1129 6.58 -9.86 9.02
CA ARG A 1129 6.97 -11.09 8.32
C ARG A 1129 8.48 -11.10 8.13
N ALA A 1130 9.10 -12.26 8.27
CA ALA A 1130 10.40 -12.56 7.67
C ALA A 1130 10.32 -13.87 6.88
N GLY A 1131 11.30 -14.09 6.00
CA GLY A 1131 11.41 -15.32 5.20
C GLY A 1131 11.32 -15.13 3.68
N GLY A 1132 11.28 -16.23 2.94
CA GLY A 1132 11.43 -16.32 1.49
C GLY A 1132 10.51 -17.35 0.81
N THR A 1133 11.05 -18.09 -0.17
CA THR A 1133 10.26 -19.01 -1.02
C THR A 1133 10.19 -20.45 -0.50
N GLU A 1134 10.99 -20.80 0.51
CA GLU A 1134 11.10 -22.14 1.09
C GLU A 1134 10.43 -22.14 2.49
N MET A 1135 10.83 -22.99 3.45
CA MET A 1135 10.22 -23.02 4.79
C MET A 1135 11.09 -22.33 5.85
N ASP A 1136 10.56 -21.26 6.44
CA ASP A 1136 11.24 -20.42 7.44
C ASP A 1136 10.42 -20.37 8.74
N SER A 1137 11.01 -20.81 9.87
CA SER A 1137 10.29 -21.04 11.13
C SER A 1137 11.00 -20.44 12.35
N ALA A 1138 10.24 -19.76 13.22
CA ALA A 1138 10.73 -19.15 14.46
C ALA A 1138 10.32 -19.96 15.70
N TYR A 1139 11.28 -20.55 16.40
CA TYR A 1139 11.03 -21.45 17.53
C TYR A 1139 11.18 -20.78 18.90
N SER A 1140 11.99 -19.72 19.02
CA SER A 1140 12.28 -19.09 20.31
C SER A 1140 12.27 -17.56 20.22
N LEU A 1141 11.85 -16.89 21.30
CA LEU A 1141 11.91 -15.43 21.40
C LEU A 1141 12.08 -14.94 22.84
N VAL A 1142 12.77 -13.80 22.99
CA VAL A 1142 13.00 -13.12 24.27
C VAL A 1142 12.93 -11.60 24.11
N VAL A 1143 12.57 -10.88 25.18
CA VAL A 1143 12.40 -9.42 25.14
C VAL A 1143 13.29 -8.73 26.18
N ASP A 1144 14.05 -7.71 25.76
CA ASP A 1144 15.04 -7.06 26.60
C ASP A 1144 14.49 -5.95 27.51
N ALA A 1145 15.39 -5.38 28.32
CA ALA A 1145 15.12 -4.34 29.29
C ALA A 1145 14.44 -3.07 28.73
N ALA A 1146 14.58 -2.81 27.43
CA ALA A 1146 14.01 -1.67 26.71
C ALA A 1146 12.83 -2.08 25.79
N GLY A 1147 12.42 -3.35 25.80
CA GLY A 1147 11.34 -3.88 24.98
C GLY A 1147 11.76 -4.31 23.58
N ASN A 1148 13.06 -4.41 23.27
CA ASN A 1148 13.51 -4.97 21.99
C ASN A 1148 13.36 -6.49 22.01
N ILE A 1149 12.94 -7.05 20.88
CA ILE A 1149 12.62 -8.47 20.71
C ILE A 1149 13.81 -9.14 20.03
N HIS A 1150 14.24 -10.29 20.53
CA HIS A 1150 15.18 -11.17 19.86
C HIS A 1150 14.45 -12.47 19.53
N VAL A 1151 14.54 -12.92 18.28
CA VAL A 1151 13.83 -14.10 17.75
C VAL A 1151 14.85 -15.03 17.11
N GLY A 1152 14.70 -16.34 17.33
CA GLY A 1152 15.59 -17.38 16.84
C GLY A 1152 14.79 -18.52 16.23
N GLY A 1153 15.35 -19.12 15.19
CA GLY A 1153 14.76 -20.26 14.50
C GLY A 1153 15.66 -20.77 13.38
N GLN A 1154 15.04 -21.34 12.35
CA GLN A 1154 15.70 -21.81 11.12
C GLN A 1154 15.16 -21.07 9.89
N PHE A 1155 15.93 -21.06 8.81
CA PHE A 1155 15.46 -20.61 7.50
C PHE A 1155 16.11 -21.42 6.36
N GLN A 1156 15.46 -21.45 5.21
CA GLN A 1156 15.86 -22.20 4.02
C GLN A 1156 16.11 -21.26 2.84
N GLY A 1157 16.86 -21.74 1.84
CA GLY A 1157 17.14 -21.01 0.61
C GLY A 1157 17.59 -19.56 0.83
N LYS A 1158 16.72 -18.60 0.51
CA LYS A 1158 16.96 -17.16 0.64
C LYS A 1158 15.83 -16.44 1.39
N ALA A 1159 16.05 -16.12 2.67
CA ALA A 1159 15.09 -15.43 3.53
C ALA A 1159 15.34 -13.91 3.62
N GLY A 1160 14.25 -13.12 3.62
CA GLY A 1160 14.29 -11.66 3.82
C GLY A 1160 13.71 -11.23 5.17
N PHE A 1161 14.47 -10.47 5.96
CA PHE A 1161 14.12 -9.99 7.31
C PHE A 1161 13.74 -8.49 7.29
N GLY A 1162 12.85 -8.10 6.38
CA GLY A 1162 12.46 -6.71 6.12
C GLY A 1162 13.23 -6.05 4.97
N ASP A 1163 12.99 -4.74 4.76
CA ASP A 1163 13.24 -4.01 3.50
C ASP A 1163 14.68 -4.04 2.91
N ALA A 1164 15.70 -4.44 3.68
CA ALA A 1164 17.09 -4.47 3.23
C ALA A 1164 17.94 -5.67 3.72
N ALA A 1165 17.41 -6.52 4.60
CA ALA A 1165 18.16 -7.61 5.22
C ALA A 1165 17.85 -8.94 4.51
N MET A 1166 18.78 -9.44 3.70
CA MET A 1166 18.67 -10.73 3.00
C MET A 1166 19.74 -11.69 3.51
N LEU A 1167 19.32 -12.89 3.89
CA LEU A 1167 20.20 -14.01 4.20
C LEU A 1167 20.07 -15.09 3.13
N MET A 1168 21.11 -15.93 3.00
CA MET A 1168 21.16 -17.09 2.12
C MET A 1168 21.69 -18.26 2.93
N SER A 1169 21.01 -19.41 2.90
CA SER A 1169 21.42 -20.63 3.57
C SER A 1169 22.79 -21.13 3.05
N PHE A 1170 23.59 -21.75 3.93
CA PHE A 1170 24.77 -22.54 3.56
C PHE A 1170 24.39 -23.96 3.10
N GLY A 1171 23.26 -24.49 3.58
CA GLY A 1171 22.83 -25.89 3.46
C GLY A 1171 21.32 -26.08 3.39
N GLU A 1172 20.83 -27.20 3.92
CA GLU A 1172 19.40 -27.57 3.93
C GLU A 1172 18.56 -26.65 4.82
N SER A 1173 19.07 -26.19 5.96
CA SER A 1173 18.58 -25.01 6.67
C SER A 1173 19.64 -24.39 7.56
N ASP A 1174 19.65 -23.06 7.68
CA ASP A 1174 20.54 -22.33 8.59
C ASP A 1174 19.79 -21.76 9.80
N ILE A 1175 20.50 -21.59 10.92
CA ILE A 1175 20.02 -20.85 12.10
C ILE A 1175 19.97 -19.36 11.77
N PHE A 1176 18.87 -18.69 12.10
CA PHE A 1176 18.85 -17.22 12.20
C PHE A 1176 18.71 -16.75 13.66
N VAL A 1177 19.23 -15.55 13.93
CA VAL A 1177 18.88 -14.77 15.13
C VAL A 1177 18.64 -13.32 14.71
N ALA A 1178 17.41 -12.82 14.93
CA ALA A 1178 16.97 -11.49 14.54
C ALA A 1178 16.66 -10.62 15.76
N LYS A 1179 17.20 -9.40 15.83
CA LYS A 1179 16.81 -8.37 16.81
C LYS A 1179 15.91 -7.33 16.16
N TYR A 1180 14.73 -7.13 16.72
CA TYR A 1180 13.78 -6.07 16.38
C TYR A 1180 13.68 -5.05 17.52
N ALA A 1181 13.57 -3.77 17.20
CA ALA A 1181 13.19 -2.74 18.16
C ALA A 1181 11.75 -2.97 18.68
N SER A 1182 11.39 -2.36 19.81
CA SER A 1182 10.02 -2.41 20.36
C SER A 1182 8.92 -1.90 19.41
N THR A 1183 9.31 -1.14 18.37
CA THR A 1183 8.47 -0.67 17.26
C THR A 1183 8.24 -1.69 16.14
N GLY A 1184 8.96 -2.82 16.15
CA GLY A 1184 8.93 -3.84 15.09
C GLY A 1184 9.92 -3.59 13.94
N ALA A 1185 10.75 -2.55 13.98
CA ALA A 1185 11.82 -2.36 13.00
C ALA A 1185 13.01 -3.30 13.28
N LEU A 1186 13.58 -3.94 12.26
CA LEU A 1186 14.80 -4.74 12.43
C LEU A 1186 15.98 -3.85 12.86
N SER A 1187 16.73 -4.29 13.87
CA SER A 1187 17.99 -3.69 14.32
C SER A 1187 19.22 -4.44 13.77
N TRP A 1188 19.17 -5.78 13.73
CA TRP A 1188 20.15 -6.64 13.07
C TRP A 1188 19.58 -8.05 12.88
N VAL A 1189 20.15 -8.83 11.96
CA VAL A 1189 19.96 -10.28 11.86
C VAL A 1189 21.31 -10.96 11.67
N LYS A 1190 21.46 -12.17 12.22
CA LYS A 1190 22.63 -13.03 12.11
C LYS A 1190 22.25 -14.41 11.61
N LYS A 1191 23.25 -15.10 11.05
CA LYS A 1191 23.16 -16.44 10.48
C LYS A 1191 24.26 -17.32 11.07
N PHE A 1192 23.93 -18.55 11.43
CA PHE A 1192 24.89 -19.60 11.82
C PHE A 1192 24.46 -20.94 11.22
N GLY A 1193 25.41 -21.85 10.99
CA GLY A 1193 25.14 -23.16 10.39
C GLY A 1193 26.13 -23.51 9.28
N GLY A 1194 25.86 -24.56 8.52
CA GLY A 1194 26.77 -25.22 7.60
C GLY A 1194 26.02 -25.88 6.43
N ALA A 1195 26.55 -26.99 5.92
CA ALA A 1195 26.00 -27.63 4.72
C ALA A 1195 24.75 -28.52 4.98
N GLY A 1196 24.39 -28.78 6.24
CA GLY A 1196 23.33 -29.70 6.63
C GLY A 1196 22.04 -29.02 7.08
N TYR A 1197 21.40 -29.61 8.08
CA TYR A 1197 20.21 -29.11 8.76
C TYR A 1197 20.61 -28.49 10.11
N ASP A 1198 20.56 -27.17 10.20
CA ASP A 1198 20.90 -26.40 11.39
C ASP A 1198 19.69 -25.63 11.90
N THR A 1199 19.50 -25.59 13.23
CA THR A 1199 18.32 -24.98 13.85
C THR A 1199 18.57 -24.59 15.32
N SER A 1200 17.93 -23.52 15.79
CA SER A 1200 17.99 -23.07 17.19
C SER A 1200 16.75 -23.46 17.98
N GLY A 1201 16.95 -24.18 19.09
CA GLY A 1201 15.88 -24.52 20.03
C GLY A 1201 15.54 -23.36 20.96
N GLY A 1202 16.55 -22.63 21.47
CA GLY A 1202 16.34 -21.69 22.58
C GLY A 1202 17.16 -20.40 22.53
N LEU A 1203 16.55 -19.34 23.10
CA LEU A 1203 17.15 -18.03 23.34
C LEU A 1203 17.02 -17.60 24.81
N ALA A 1204 18.05 -16.93 25.33
CA ALA A 1204 18.02 -16.24 26.62
C ALA A 1204 18.81 -14.91 26.57
N LEU A 1205 18.52 -14.00 27.51
CA LEU A 1205 19.26 -12.74 27.68
C LEU A 1205 19.95 -12.71 29.04
N ASP A 1206 21.20 -12.25 29.09
CA ASP A 1206 21.85 -11.91 30.34
C ASP A 1206 21.53 -10.47 30.81
N SER A 1207 22.01 -10.09 32.01
CA SER A 1207 21.79 -8.77 32.59
C SER A 1207 22.50 -7.61 31.86
N SER A 1208 23.43 -7.90 30.95
CA SER A 1208 24.03 -6.91 30.05
C SER A 1208 23.20 -6.69 28.78
N GLY A 1209 22.27 -7.62 28.47
CA GLY A 1209 21.52 -7.67 27.22
C GLY A 1209 22.15 -8.55 26.14
N ALA A 1210 23.14 -9.38 26.49
CA ALA A 1210 23.80 -10.30 25.57
C ALA A 1210 22.91 -11.52 25.32
N VAL A 1211 22.89 -11.99 24.07
CA VAL A 1211 21.99 -13.07 23.63
C VAL A 1211 22.71 -14.40 23.73
N HIS A 1212 22.12 -15.33 24.47
CA HIS A 1212 22.55 -16.72 24.52
C HIS A 1212 21.64 -17.56 23.61
N VAL A 1213 22.23 -18.35 22.72
CA VAL A 1213 21.52 -19.15 21.70
C VAL A 1213 21.99 -20.60 21.78
N THR A 1214 21.05 -21.54 21.69
CA THR A 1214 21.34 -22.97 21.66
C THR A 1214 20.46 -23.70 20.64
N GLY A 1215 20.86 -24.92 20.25
CA GLY A 1215 20.20 -25.71 19.21
C GLY A 1215 21.07 -26.89 18.79
N GLY A 1216 20.96 -27.25 17.51
CA GLY A 1216 21.76 -28.28 16.85
C GLY A 1216 22.29 -27.81 15.49
N PHE A 1217 23.43 -28.36 15.09
CA PHE A 1217 24.03 -28.14 13.77
C PHE A 1217 24.60 -29.45 13.17
N ALA A 1218 24.65 -29.57 11.84
CA ALA A 1218 24.99 -30.80 11.12
C ALA A 1218 26.01 -30.56 9.99
N GLY A 1219 27.18 -31.20 10.09
CA GLY A 1219 28.36 -30.87 9.28
C GLY A 1219 29.12 -29.65 9.83
N ASP A 1220 30.19 -29.23 9.15
CA ASP A 1220 31.03 -28.10 9.58
C ASP A 1220 30.21 -26.79 9.71
N GLY A 1221 29.91 -26.38 10.94
CA GLY A 1221 29.05 -25.25 11.27
C GLY A 1221 29.84 -23.94 11.45
N ILE A 1222 29.40 -22.87 10.80
CA ILE A 1222 30.04 -21.56 10.78
C ILE A 1222 29.33 -20.59 11.73
N PHE A 1223 30.08 -20.09 12.71
CA PHE A 1223 29.64 -19.16 13.75
C PHE A 1223 30.48 -17.87 13.71
N ASP A 1224 29.95 -16.81 13.09
CA ASP A 1224 30.68 -15.60 12.66
C ASP A 1224 31.95 -15.93 11.83
N SER A 1225 33.12 -16.04 12.47
CA SER A 1225 34.40 -16.41 11.84
C SER A 1225 35.02 -17.67 12.45
N THR A 1226 34.26 -18.45 13.20
CA THR A 1226 34.69 -19.71 13.83
C THR A 1226 33.98 -20.85 13.14
N THR A 1227 34.71 -21.91 12.78
CA THR A 1227 34.12 -23.17 12.31
C THR A 1227 34.15 -24.19 13.44
N LEU A 1228 33.04 -24.88 13.66
CA LEU A 1228 32.94 -26.06 14.50
C LEU A 1228 32.79 -27.29 13.60
N SER A 1229 33.58 -28.33 13.83
CA SER A 1229 33.49 -29.58 13.06
C SER A 1229 32.76 -30.65 13.84
N THR A 1230 31.77 -31.27 13.20
CA THR A 1230 30.97 -32.37 13.77
C THR A 1230 31.65 -33.72 13.62
N MET A 1231 31.49 -34.58 14.61
CA MET A 1231 31.66 -36.03 14.49
C MET A 1231 30.32 -36.80 14.55
N GLY A 1232 29.29 -36.24 15.18
CA GLY A 1232 27.92 -36.78 15.21
C GLY A 1232 27.06 -36.45 13.98
N LEU A 1233 25.79 -36.86 14.01
CA LEU A 1233 24.78 -36.57 12.98
C LEU A 1233 24.14 -35.18 13.15
N LEU A 1234 24.00 -34.73 14.40
CA LEU A 1234 23.48 -33.41 14.78
C LEU A 1234 24.10 -33.08 16.16
N GLU A 1235 24.83 -31.97 16.26
CA GLU A 1235 25.59 -31.63 17.48
C GLU A 1235 25.08 -30.37 18.18
N PHE A 1236 25.12 -30.39 19.51
CA PHE A 1236 24.69 -29.28 20.35
C PHE A 1236 25.70 -28.13 20.30
N PHE A 1237 25.17 -26.91 20.18
CA PHE A 1237 25.93 -25.67 20.36
C PHE A 1237 25.33 -24.78 21.47
N LEU A 1238 26.18 -23.94 22.05
CA LEU A 1238 25.80 -22.79 22.87
C LEU A 1238 26.70 -21.59 22.54
N VAL A 1239 26.12 -20.51 22.04
CA VAL A 1239 26.83 -19.29 21.65
C VAL A 1239 26.34 -18.08 22.45
N LYS A 1240 27.26 -17.17 22.79
CA LYS A 1240 26.96 -15.86 23.38
C LYS A 1240 27.27 -14.75 22.37
N ILE A 1241 26.26 -13.97 22.02
CA ILE A 1241 26.30 -12.80 21.12
C ILE A 1241 26.32 -11.52 21.98
N GLY A 1242 27.21 -10.58 21.66
CA GLY A 1242 27.34 -9.31 22.37
C GLY A 1242 26.05 -8.49 22.45
N ALA A 1243 25.85 -7.81 23.59
CA ALA A 1243 24.67 -6.99 23.89
C ALA A 1243 24.59 -5.68 23.07
N LYS A 1244 25.77 -5.12 22.77
CA LYS A 1244 25.97 -4.11 21.75
C LYS A 1244 26.32 -4.88 20.50
#